data_AF-A0A0B0ELC1-F1
#
_entry.id   AF-A0A0B0ELC1-F1
#
_cell.length_a   1.000
_cell.length_b   1.000
_cell.length_c   1.000
_cell.angle_alpha   90.00
_cell.angle_beta   90.00
_cell.angle_gamma   90.00
#
_symmetry.space_group_name_H-M   'P 1'
#
loop_
_entity.id
_entity.type
_entity.pdbx_description
1 polymer ?
#
loop_
_entity_poly.entity_id
_entity_poly.type
_entity_poly.pdbx_seq_one_letter_code
_entity_poly.pdbx_strand_id
1 'polypeptide(L)'
;MGNIIKNEQMEDNTEFIKDNSIDFIKIDDPYILDAYIPERFDLKLSSENGLQLTKRNELRHAVGIVAARTLRYFSTNGEEFNIFRARRMAVWWFRHIYNSFNWWKAVVVNAEGERKEMPMLYIGERFGSETVSKDCEADIVLSAFENDRCIVDPESKGGVIVAVGYSERQKLFNSPDMYCVKAIVGNKYKGAGVNITHGITRNLKLMAEKMLKDKNEEITPQNIDDEMHKMKIVVLDRLRHAKLIETINNLGAEVILVKEDDLTPTFAVMRGEIDMIIGVGGVPEAVLSGIIVAQLGGEMTLRILPYEVAQEEDLLGKLKNWGSFKKNEIDILRNFKIVIPGTEKAGEIPWDRILTLKDLVKGKDIVFTASVIKKTPWIKFPDGEEVPGVNINPESGDIDVFVVRVADNKVEIVPVIYKTVIGKLLEQYKDNQEANCEANVGLFVQLGKAYSEFGLFQEARDCIQKAKICNGIGNDMIKRCNSVYEYISGLDFLTKKSLQTPKEIIEHFEKSGHLDEEEKEQLRPRRMVKRFYEYQGDTCYHCQQYDEAIEHYKKALELSPHELKLHRKVNAIQMKDIIDAYFNRIDKLYKDLNYNNPKDLEKCKLGVALDIFYDNKRQLKISCRNPWLVFYRRSVLHGETPSYKLAVLIKLLRLYKKLNQANDEELSLFLTTEFGISKEETGIVMNYRRTHEKFNSVSELFFIKELGLEAISKLLLPNVRVESQNELEDSGIPLSISIVEAVERRNQNILDELKDGVKKEAQEHTYAVAEAYHYVGLALYDVGDDEGAKINYERATTKFNEIINKFTGITPFNAQCRIGNLYEELALLYEDEKEAYYGKAMDAYTYIIEERRSNIMFGYIRDLMAIRIWQTKERVNCIKKELNLFDP
;
A
#
# COMPACT_ATOMS: atom_id res chain seq x y z
N MET A 1 -2.18 33.01 27.39
CA MET A 1 -2.61 33.04 25.98
C MET A 1 -1.66 33.78 25.03
N GLY A 2 -0.53 34.38 25.47
CA GLY A 2 0.38 35.14 24.59
C GLY A 2 1.71 34.47 24.19
N ASN A 3 1.98 33.21 24.57
CA ASN A 3 3.31 32.58 24.38
C ASN A 3 3.31 31.36 23.44
N ILE A 4 2.18 30.97 22.84
CA ILE A 4 2.05 29.74 22.02
C ILE A 4 2.05 30.04 20.50
N ILE A 5 1.93 31.32 20.13
CA ILE A 5 2.11 31.79 18.75
C ILE A 5 3.11 32.94 18.85
N LYS A 6 4.41 32.66 18.69
CA LYS A 6 5.38 33.74 18.51
C LYS A 6 5.12 34.36 17.13
N ASN A 7 4.73 35.63 17.13
CA ASN A 7 4.79 36.49 15.96
C ASN A 7 6.25 36.58 15.50
N GLU A 8 6.58 35.94 14.38
CA GLU A 8 7.80 36.22 13.64
C GLU A 8 7.35 36.64 12.23
N GLN A 9 7.31 37.96 12.03
CA GLN A 9 7.07 38.57 10.72
C GLN A 9 8.10 38.01 9.72
N MET A 10 7.68 37.81 8.47
CA MET A 10 8.65 37.65 7.37
C MET A 10 9.42 38.96 7.23
N GLU A 11 10.63 39.04 7.81
CA GLU A 11 11.57 40.12 7.52
C GLU A 11 12.03 40.01 6.06
N ASP A 12 11.99 41.14 5.35
CA ASP A 12 12.28 41.37 3.92
C ASP A 12 13.72 41.02 3.47
N ASN A 13 14.53 40.43 4.35
CA ASN A 13 15.94 40.04 4.10
C ASN A 13 16.19 38.58 4.49
N THR A 14 15.28 37.68 4.14
CA THR A 14 15.41 36.27 4.47
C THR A 14 16.38 35.58 3.48
N GLU A 15 17.62 35.33 3.91
CA GLU A 15 18.61 34.59 3.10
C GLU A 15 18.20 33.11 2.96
N PHE A 16 18.10 32.64 1.71
CA PHE A 16 17.83 31.24 1.38
C PHE A 16 19.16 30.49 1.21
N ILE A 17 19.30 29.37 1.92
CA ILE A 17 20.45 28.49 1.83
C ILE A 17 20.05 27.16 1.19
N LYS A 18 21.02 26.49 0.56
CA LYS A 18 20.82 25.15 0.03
C LYS A 18 20.67 24.15 1.17
N ASP A 19 19.58 23.39 1.18
CA ASP A 19 19.36 22.30 2.12
C ASP A 19 20.01 21.03 1.59
N ASN A 20 21.09 20.58 2.25
CA ASN A 20 21.84 19.39 1.87
C ASN A 20 21.37 18.12 2.60
N SER A 21 20.26 18.18 3.34
CA SER A 21 19.71 17.02 4.06
C SER A 21 19.13 15.95 3.11
N ILE A 22 18.75 16.33 1.89
CA ILE A 22 18.20 15.43 0.88
C ILE A 22 19.15 15.27 -0.31
N ASP A 23 19.24 14.04 -0.79
CA ASP A 23 20.05 13.65 -1.95
C ASP A 23 19.12 13.23 -3.09
N PHE A 24 18.93 14.15 -4.05
CA PHE A 24 18.04 13.95 -5.20
C PHE A 24 18.49 12.80 -6.12
N ILE A 25 19.79 12.46 -6.12
CA ILE A 25 20.33 11.33 -6.88
C ILE A 25 19.93 10.01 -6.21
N LYS A 26 20.01 9.90 -4.89
CA LYS A 26 19.63 8.67 -4.16
C LYS A 26 18.13 8.37 -4.21
N ILE A 27 17.29 9.40 -4.22
CA ILE A 27 15.83 9.24 -4.38
C ILE A 27 15.43 8.97 -5.83
N ASP A 28 16.38 9.03 -6.77
CA ASP A 28 16.16 8.83 -8.22
C ASP A 28 15.18 9.86 -8.80
N ASP A 29 15.37 11.14 -8.46
CA ASP A 29 14.63 12.26 -9.04
C ASP A 29 15.45 12.95 -10.14
N PRO A 30 15.10 12.76 -11.43
CA PRO A 30 15.84 13.37 -12.52
C PRO A 30 15.41 14.82 -12.85
N TYR A 31 14.38 15.36 -12.17
CA TYR A 31 13.79 16.66 -12.52
C TYR A 31 13.93 17.73 -11.43
N ILE A 32 13.93 17.34 -10.15
CA ILE A 32 14.25 18.24 -9.04
C ILE A 32 15.71 18.01 -8.66
N LEU A 33 16.50 19.09 -8.67
CA LEU A 33 17.95 19.01 -8.52
C LEU A 33 18.41 19.41 -7.12
N ASP A 34 17.86 20.50 -6.59
CA ASP A 34 18.24 21.07 -5.31
C ASP A 34 17.02 21.63 -4.56
N ALA A 35 17.14 21.79 -3.25
CA ALA A 35 16.17 22.48 -2.41
C ALA A 35 16.83 23.62 -1.63
N TYR A 36 16.11 24.72 -1.46
CA TYR A 36 16.55 25.88 -0.70
C TYR A 36 15.50 26.25 0.34
N ILE A 37 15.95 26.55 1.55
CA ILE A 37 15.11 26.98 2.66
C ILE A 37 15.70 28.25 3.28
N PRO A 38 14.89 29.08 3.95
CA PRO A 38 15.43 30.15 4.79
C PRO A 38 16.40 29.62 5.84
N GLU A 39 17.54 30.30 6.04
CA GLU A 39 18.56 29.88 7.03
C GLU A 39 17.96 29.68 8.43
N ARG A 40 17.00 30.52 8.84
CA ARG A 40 16.32 30.41 10.15
C ARG A 40 15.57 29.09 10.36
N PHE A 41 15.21 28.39 9.28
CA PHE A 41 14.53 27.10 9.35
C PHE A 41 15.49 25.92 9.27
N ASP A 42 16.79 26.15 9.07
CA ASP A 42 17.77 25.08 8.96
C ASP A 42 17.94 24.36 10.30
N LEU A 43 17.44 23.13 10.37
CA LEU A 43 17.53 22.31 11.57
C LEU A 43 18.93 21.71 11.70
N LYS A 44 19.58 22.00 12.84
CA LYS A 44 20.87 21.39 13.17
C LYS A 44 20.66 20.12 14.00
N LEU A 45 21.27 19.02 13.53
CA LEU A 45 21.40 17.80 14.32
C LEU A 45 22.30 18.07 15.52
N SER A 46 21.92 17.54 16.69
CA SER A 46 22.79 17.56 17.86
C SER A 46 23.87 16.48 17.77
N SER A 47 24.88 16.56 18.63
CA SER A 47 25.90 15.51 18.81
C SER A 47 25.33 14.23 19.44
N GLU A 48 24.09 14.25 19.92
CA GLU A 48 23.45 13.08 20.52
C GLU A 48 23.10 12.06 19.43
N ASN A 49 23.27 10.77 19.73
CA ASN A 49 22.84 9.71 18.83
C ASN A 49 21.34 9.43 18.98
N GLY A 50 20.67 9.01 17.90
CA GLY A 50 19.26 8.61 17.89
C GLY A 50 18.48 9.19 16.72
N LEU A 51 17.16 8.99 16.74
CA LEU A 51 16.23 9.49 15.70
C LEU A 51 16.35 10.99 15.45
N GLN A 52 16.14 11.78 16.52
CA GLN A 52 16.04 13.24 16.49
C GLN A 52 15.07 13.73 15.40
N LEU A 53 13.87 13.14 15.30
CA LEU A 53 12.85 13.47 14.28
C LEU A 53 12.59 14.98 14.22
N THR A 54 12.48 15.63 15.38
CA THR A 54 12.28 17.08 15.48
C THR A 54 13.44 17.91 14.89
N LYS A 55 14.62 17.34 14.60
CA LYS A 55 15.77 18.04 14.03
C LYS A 55 16.10 17.60 12.58
N ARG A 56 15.16 16.95 11.89
CA ARG A 56 15.34 16.43 10.51
C ARG A 56 14.61 17.29 9.47
N ASN A 57 15.36 17.94 8.58
CA ASN A 57 14.79 18.65 7.43
C ASN A 57 14.23 17.66 6.38
N GLU A 58 14.78 16.45 6.32
CA GLU A 58 14.41 15.39 5.38
C GLU A 58 12.89 15.10 5.40
N LEU A 59 12.26 15.17 6.58
CA LEU A 59 10.83 14.94 6.77
C LEU A 59 9.95 16.03 6.13
N ARG A 60 10.48 17.25 5.96
CA ARG A 60 9.81 18.36 5.24
C ARG A 60 9.84 18.11 3.74
N HIS A 61 10.96 17.61 3.23
CA HIS A 61 11.11 17.33 1.80
C HIS A 61 10.24 16.18 1.31
N ALA A 62 9.97 15.18 2.15
CA ALA A 62 9.08 14.07 1.79
C ALA A 62 7.69 14.56 1.33
N VAL A 63 7.04 15.45 2.10
CA VAL A 63 5.75 16.05 1.71
C VAL A 63 5.92 17.12 0.63
N GLY A 64 7.02 17.88 0.65
CA GLY A 64 7.25 18.97 -0.29
C GLY A 64 7.48 18.51 -1.73
N ILE A 65 8.23 17.43 -1.92
CA ILE A 65 8.44 16.82 -3.25
C ILE A 65 7.13 16.24 -3.78
N VAL A 66 6.37 15.53 -2.95
CA VAL A 66 5.05 15.00 -3.35
C VAL A 66 4.10 16.13 -3.77
N ALA A 67 4.11 17.25 -3.03
CA ALA A 67 3.33 18.43 -3.38
C ALA A 67 3.78 19.05 -4.72
N ALA A 68 5.08 19.26 -4.92
CA ALA A 68 5.65 19.74 -6.19
C ALA A 68 5.25 18.85 -7.38
N ARG A 69 5.35 17.53 -7.20
CA ARG A 69 4.97 16.53 -8.20
C ARG A 69 3.47 16.44 -8.43
N THR A 70 2.65 17.00 -7.56
CA THR A 70 1.19 17.01 -7.73
C THR A 70 0.74 18.01 -8.81
N LEU A 71 1.54 19.03 -9.12
CA LEU A 71 1.20 20.09 -10.08
C LEU A 71 0.67 19.56 -11.42
N ARG A 72 1.30 18.52 -11.98
CA ARG A 72 0.92 17.93 -13.28
C ARG A 72 -0.45 17.24 -13.32
N TYR A 73 -1.11 17.08 -12.17
CA TYR A 73 -2.41 16.40 -12.07
C TYR A 73 -3.58 17.35 -11.87
N PHE A 74 -3.32 18.65 -11.64
CA PHE A 74 -4.40 19.62 -11.54
C PHE A 74 -5.23 19.65 -12.83
N SER A 75 -6.55 19.59 -12.68
CA SER A 75 -7.48 19.62 -13.80
C SER A 75 -8.72 20.46 -13.52
N THR A 76 -9.43 20.77 -14.59
CA THR A 76 -10.66 21.57 -14.58
C THR A 76 -11.87 20.80 -15.06
N ASN A 77 -11.73 19.49 -15.28
CA ASN A 77 -12.74 18.62 -15.86
C ASN A 77 -13.58 17.86 -14.81
N GLY A 78 -13.21 17.91 -13.53
CA GLY A 78 -13.91 17.19 -12.45
C GLY A 78 -13.73 15.67 -12.47
N GLU A 79 -12.81 15.15 -13.27
CA GLU A 79 -12.65 13.71 -13.52
C GLU A 79 -11.65 13.09 -12.55
N GLU A 80 -12.02 11.99 -11.90
CA GLU A 80 -11.23 11.40 -10.79
C GLU A 80 -9.98 10.65 -11.24
N PHE A 81 -9.77 10.45 -12.54
CA PHE A 81 -8.59 9.75 -13.05
C PHE A 81 -7.28 10.46 -12.64
N ASN A 82 -7.28 11.79 -12.55
CA ASN A 82 -6.10 12.51 -12.07
C ASN A 82 -5.88 12.37 -10.57
N ILE A 83 -6.94 12.22 -9.75
CA ILE A 83 -6.82 11.84 -8.34
C ILE A 83 -6.19 10.45 -8.23
N PHE A 84 -6.69 9.48 -9.00
CA PHE A 84 -6.12 8.12 -9.06
C PHE A 84 -4.63 8.15 -9.41
N ARG A 85 -4.24 8.94 -10.42
CA ARG A 85 -2.83 9.09 -10.82
C ARG A 85 -2.00 9.79 -9.75
N ALA A 86 -2.50 10.85 -9.12
CA ALA A 86 -1.83 11.61 -8.08
C ALA A 86 -1.58 10.75 -6.83
N ARG A 87 -2.57 9.97 -6.37
CA ARG A 87 -2.43 9.01 -5.26
C ARG A 87 -1.32 7.99 -5.53
N ARG A 88 -1.29 7.40 -6.73
CA ARG A 88 -0.22 6.46 -7.10
C ARG A 88 1.15 7.09 -7.19
N MET A 89 1.23 8.36 -7.62
CA MET A 89 2.46 9.14 -7.64
C MET A 89 2.97 9.42 -6.23
N ALA A 90 2.11 9.91 -5.33
CA ALA A 90 2.48 10.23 -3.95
C ALA A 90 3.05 9.02 -3.21
N VAL A 91 2.36 7.88 -3.31
CA VAL A 91 2.79 6.61 -2.73
C VAL A 91 4.14 6.17 -3.27
N TRP A 92 4.37 6.31 -4.58
CA TRP A 92 5.65 5.95 -5.19
C TRP A 92 6.78 6.82 -4.65
N TRP A 93 6.60 8.15 -4.62
CA TRP A 93 7.62 9.09 -4.14
C TRP A 93 7.93 8.93 -2.65
N PHE A 94 6.91 8.77 -1.80
CA PHE A 94 7.14 8.52 -0.38
C PHE A 94 8.04 7.31 -0.15
N ARG A 95 7.81 6.20 -0.86
CA ARG A 95 8.66 5.00 -0.75
C ARG A 95 10.10 5.28 -1.19
N HIS A 96 10.30 5.98 -2.30
CA HIS A 96 11.64 6.27 -2.82
C HIS A 96 12.41 7.20 -1.87
N ILE A 97 11.74 8.24 -1.38
CA ILE A 97 12.29 9.21 -0.43
C ILE A 97 12.63 8.52 0.90
N TYR A 98 11.68 7.83 1.54
CA TYR A 98 11.93 7.22 2.85
C TYR A 98 12.94 6.08 2.81
N ASN A 99 13.02 5.31 1.71
CA ASN A 99 14.06 4.30 1.55
C ASN A 99 15.45 4.91 1.35
N SER A 100 15.56 6.17 0.89
CA SER A 100 16.86 6.84 0.75
C SER A 100 17.46 7.32 2.08
N PHE A 101 16.63 7.43 3.13
CA PHE A 101 17.07 7.90 4.45
C PHE A 101 17.84 6.81 5.19
N ASN A 102 19.11 7.06 5.47
CA ASN A 102 20.02 6.10 6.08
C ASN A 102 20.15 6.21 7.61
N TRP A 103 19.39 7.11 8.25
CA TRP A 103 19.50 7.41 9.68
C TRP A 103 18.38 6.80 10.53
N TRP A 104 17.40 6.14 9.91
CA TRP A 104 16.27 5.49 10.59
C TRP A 104 15.87 4.16 9.97
N LYS A 105 15.04 3.44 10.73
CA LYS A 105 14.21 2.33 10.26
C LYS A 105 12.77 2.64 10.62
N ALA A 106 11.93 2.84 9.63
CA ALA A 106 10.57 3.32 9.85
C ALA A 106 9.53 2.25 9.56
N VAL A 107 8.40 2.28 10.27
CA VAL A 107 7.27 1.35 10.07
C VAL A 107 5.98 2.13 9.90
N VAL A 108 5.22 1.84 8.84
CA VAL A 108 3.86 2.39 8.68
C VAL A 108 2.95 1.75 9.72
N VAL A 109 2.34 2.54 10.60
CA VAL A 109 1.38 2.04 11.60
C VAL A 109 -0.07 2.42 11.29
N ASN A 110 -0.27 3.47 10.47
CA ASN A 110 -1.57 3.83 9.90
C ASN A 110 -1.41 4.48 8.52
N ALA A 111 -2.29 4.12 7.60
CA ALA A 111 -2.39 4.71 6.27
C ALA A 111 -3.82 4.55 5.73
N GLU A 112 -4.25 5.40 4.79
CA GLU A 112 -5.57 5.33 4.11
C GLU A 112 -5.69 4.16 3.10
N GLY A 113 -4.75 3.21 3.11
CA GLY A 113 -4.38 2.50 1.91
C GLY A 113 -5.37 1.47 1.37
N GLU A 114 -6.16 0.80 2.22
CA GLU A 114 -7.11 -0.20 1.75
C GLU A 114 -8.42 0.43 1.27
N ARG A 115 -8.92 1.43 2.01
CA ARG A 115 -10.16 2.16 1.70
C ARG A 115 -10.02 3.09 0.49
N LYS A 116 -8.82 3.62 0.23
CA LYS A 116 -8.55 4.54 -0.89
C LYS A 116 -7.66 3.92 -1.99
N GLU A 117 -7.65 2.59 -2.08
CA GLU A 117 -6.94 1.82 -3.12
C GLU A 117 -5.47 2.20 -3.33
N MET A 118 -4.73 2.47 -2.24
CA MET A 118 -3.30 2.72 -2.31
C MET A 118 -2.59 1.37 -2.20
N PRO A 119 -2.04 0.81 -3.31
CA PRO A 119 -1.49 -0.55 -3.31
C PRO A 119 -0.15 -0.67 -2.56
N MET A 120 0.37 0.43 -2.00
CA MET A 120 1.65 0.53 -1.32
C MET A 120 1.56 1.60 -0.21
N LEU A 121 2.54 1.68 0.69
CA LEU A 121 2.40 2.28 2.02
C LEU A 121 1.40 1.50 2.90
N TYR A 122 1.44 0.17 2.80
CA TYR A 122 0.57 -0.70 3.58
C TYR A 122 0.98 -0.68 5.05
N ILE A 123 0.04 -0.98 5.93
CA ILE A 123 0.31 -0.97 7.37
C ILE A 123 1.23 -2.15 7.72
N GLY A 124 2.33 -1.85 8.39
CA GLY A 124 3.44 -2.77 8.64
C GLY A 124 4.61 -2.63 7.65
N GLU A 125 4.46 -1.84 6.58
CA GLU A 125 5.54 -1.59 5.62
C GLU A 125 6.73 -0.92 6.31
N ARG A 126 7.94 -1.33 5.93
CA ARG A 126 9.19 -0.83 6.54
C ARG A 126 10.04 -0.07 5.52
N PHE A 127 10.65 1.03 5.95
CA PHE A 127 11.54 1.89 5.15
C PHE A 127 12.85 2.20 5.86
N GLY A 128 13.79 2.75 5.10
CA GLY A 128 15.07 3.24 5.60
C GLY A 128 16.12 2.15 5.68
N SER A 129 17.08 2.33 6.58
CA SER A 129 18.28 1.50 6.71
C SER A 129 18.06 0.32 7.67
N GLU A 130 18.66 -0.83 7.35
CA GLU A 130 18.73 -1.98 8.27
C GLU A 130 19.92 -1.92 9.23
N THR A 131 20.87 -1.01 8.98
CA THR A 131 22.10 -0.94 9.77
C THR A 131 22.02 -0.04 10.99
N VAL A 132 20.94 0.74 11.11
CA VAL A 132 20.76 1.67 12.21
C VAL A 132 20.39 0.94 13.51
N SER A 133 20.69 1.58 14.64
CA SER A 133 20.34 1.05 15.96
C SER A 133 18.82 1.00 16.18
N LYS A 134 18.35 0.16 17.10
CA LYS A 134 16.93 0.09 17.47
C LYS A 134 16.37 1.41 18.01
N ASP A 135 17.22 2.25 18.58
CA ASP A 135 16.85 3.59 19.06
C ASP A 135 16.64 4.59 17.92
N CYS A 136 16.88 4.17 16.67
CA CYS A 136 16.55 4.86 15.43
C CYS A 136 15.31 4.28 14.73
N GLU A 137 14.48 3.49 15.42
CA GLU A 137 13.21 2.99 14.87
C GLU A 137 12.06 3.98 15.07
N ALA A 138 11.28 4.25 14.01
CA ALA A 138 10.17 5.19 14.03
C ALA A 138 8.85 4.58 13.56
N ASP A 139 7.74 5.12 14.05
CA ASP A 139 6.40 4.93 13.50
C ASP A 139 6.10 6.04 12.49
N ILE A 140 5.48 5.69 11.35
CA ILE A 140 4.93 6.62 10.36
C ILE A 140 3.42 6.46 10.29
N VAL A 141 2.71 7.57 10.27
CA VAL A 141 1.29 7.66 9.90
C VAL A 141 1.17 8.61 8.71
N LEU A 142 0.42 8.23 7.69
CA LEU A 142 0.33 9.03 6.46
C LEU A 142 -1.09 9.15 5.93
N SER A 143 -1.43 10.37 5.49
CA SER A 143 -2.60 10.69 4.70
C SER A 143 -2.14 11.36 3.41
N ALA A 144 -2.31 10.68 2.29
CA ALA A 144 -1.69 11.10 1.04
C ALA A 144 -2.33 12.37 0.48
N PHE A 145 -3.65 12.52 0.60
CA PHE A 145 -4.36 13.72 0.18
C PHE A 145 -5.63 13.94 1.00
N GLU A 146 -5.66 15.04 1.75
CA GLU A 146 -6.88 15.59 2.33
C GLU A 146 -7.59 16.45 1.29
N ASN A 147 -8.86 16.16 1.03
CA ASN A 147 -9.68 16.88 0.03
C ASN A 147 -9.09 16.89 -1.39
N ASP A 148 -8.75 15.68 -1.88
CA ASP A 148 -8.20 15.45 -3.22
C ASP A 148 -9.11 15.91 -4.37
N ARG A 149 -10.42 16.08 -4.13
CA ARG A 149 -11.37 16.65 -5.09
C ARG A 149 -10.92 18.01 -5.61
N CYS A 150 -10.25 18.82 -4.78
CA CYS A 150 -9.69 20.10 -5.19
C CYS A 150 -8.59 20.02 -6.25
N ILE A 151 -8.03 18.84 -6.52
CA ILE A 151 -7.06 18.61 -7.61
C ILE A 151 -7.77 18.70 -8.97
N VAL A 152 -9.01 18.21 -9.06
CA VAL A 152 -9.69 18.01 -10.36
C VAL A 152 -10.87 18.94 -10.59
N ASP A 153 -11.33 19.58 -9.52
CA ASP A 153 -12.45 20.51 -9.53
C ASP A 153 -12.03 21.87 -8.93
N PRO A 154 -11.81 22.90 -9.77
CA PRO A 154 -11.44 24.23 -9.32
C PRO A 154 -12.49 24.87 -8.40
N GLU A 155 -13.78 24.56 -8.63
CA GLU A 155 -14.93 25.09 -7.87
C GLU A 155 -15.08 24.43 -6.50
N SER A 156 -14.40 23.30 -6.26
CA SER A 156 -14.38 22.66 -4.95
C SER A 156 -13.72 23.59 -3.93
N LYS A 157 -14.52 23.98 -2.93
CA LYS A 157 -14.14 24.82 -1.79
C LYS A 157 -13.14 24.11 -0.87
N GLY A 158 -12.32 24.90 -0.18
CA GLY A 158 -11.22 24.40 0.66
C GLY A 158 -9.90 24.31 -0.09
N GLY A 159 -8.96 23.56 0.47
CA GLY A 159 -7.66 23.28 -0.15
C GLY A 159 -7.35 21.80 -0.15
N VAL A 160 -6.20 21.44 -0.70
CA VAL A 160 -5.66 20.08 -0.69
C VAL A 160 -4.28 20.10 -0.07
N ILE A 161 -4.04 19.16 0.84
CA ILE A 161 -2.74 18.96 1.47
C ILE A 161 -2.34 17.48 1.40
N VAL A 162 -1.05 17.22 1.51
CA VAL A 162 -0.51 15.90 1.85
C VAL A 162 0.09 15.97 3.24
N ALA A 163 -0.16 14.97 4.11
CA ALA A 163 0.23 15.01 5.51
C ALA A 163 0.85 13.70 6.01
N VAL A 164 1.89 13.81 6.84
CA VAL A 164 2.59 12.69 7.46
C VAL A 164 2.94 13.01 8.90
N GLY A 165 2.76 12.03 9.78
CA GLY A 165 3.11 12.06 11.19
C GLY A 165 4.20 11.03 11.51
N TYR A 166 5.10 11.39 12.40
CA TYR A 166 6.24 10.59 12.81
C TYR A 166 6.37 10.59 14.33
N SER A 167 6.81 9.48 14.88
CA SER A 167 7.14 9.35 16.30
C SER A 167 8.14 8.22 16.51
N GLU A 168 8.68 8.08 17.71
CA GLU A 168 9.47 6.90 18.06
C GLU A 168 8.64 5.61 17.89
N ARG A 169 9.31 4.47 17.69
CA ARG A 169 8.66 3.17 17.49
C ARG A 169 7.67 2.83 18.61
N GLN A 170 6.49 2.32 18.21
CA GLN A 170 5.37 1.93 19.09
C GLN A 170 4.82 3.08 19.95
N LYS A 171 4.99 4.33 19.50
CA LYS A 171 4.48 5.52 20.19
C LYS A 171 3.29 6.16 19.50
N LEU A 172 2.94 5.73 18.30
CA LEU A 172 1.66 6.06 17.67
C LEU A 172 0.71 4.87 17.81
N PHE A 173 -0.58 5.16 17.90
CA PHE A 173 -1.60 4.12 17.80
C PHE A 173 -1.46 3.40 16.47
N ASN A 174 -1.51 2.07 16.52
CA ASN A 174 -1.34 1.19 15.37
C ASN A 174 -2.66 0.49 15.15
N SER A 175 -3.27 0.68 13.98
CA SER A 175 -4.57 0.09 13.67
C SER A 175 -4.68 -0.22 12.18
N PRO A 176 -5.59 -1.12 11.79
CA PRO A 176 -5.96 -1.26 10.39
C PRO A 176 -6.60 0.03 9.85
N ASP A 177 -6.74 0.11 8.53
CA ASP A 177 -7.40 1.21 7.84
C ASP A 177 -8.92 1.13 8.05
N MET A 178 -9.41 1.77 9.11
CA MET A 178 -10.80 1.72 9.53
C MET A 178 -11.38 3.12 9.77
N TYR A 179 -12.69 3.16 9.94
CA TYR A 179 -13.38 4.34 10.45
C TYR A 179 -13.34 4.40 11.98
N CYS A 180 -13.44 5.60 12.50
CA CYS A 180 -13.64 5.88 13.90
C CYS A 180 -14.61 7.03 14.09
N VAL A 181 -15.27 7.08 15.25
CA VAL A 181 -15.87 8.33 15.73
C VAL A 181 -14.82 9.08 16.55
N LYS A 182 -14.65 10.37 16.28
CA LYS A 182 -13.71 11.25 16.97
C LYS A 182 -14.40 12.49 17.52
N ALA A 183 -13.90 13.00 18.63
CA ALA A 183 -14.24 14.30 19.18
C ALA A 183 -12.93 15.01 19.60
N ILE A 184 -12.72 16.22 19.10
CA ILE A 184 -11.51 17.01 19.34
C ILE A 184 -11.92 18.38 19.84
N VAL A 185 -11.29 18.83 20.92
CA VAL A 185 -11.42 20.19 21.45
C VAL A 185 -10.06 20.79 21.77
N GLY A 186 -9.95 22.12 21.62
CA GLY A 186 -8.73 22.86 21.95
C GLY A 186 -8.58 23.13 23.44
N ASN A 187 -7.49 23.81 23.81
CA ASN A 187 -7.21 24.19 25.19
C ASN A 187 -8.36 24.96 25.88
N LYS A 188 -9.20 25.67 25.11
CA LYS A 188 -10.39 26.40 25.60
C LYS A 188 -11.37 25.49 26.37
N TYR A 189 -11.53 24.23 25.97
CA TYR A 189 -12.47 23.29 26.61
C TYR A 189 -11.78 22.08 27.25
N LYS A 190 -10.46 22.15 27.41
CA LYS A 190 -9.70 21.08 28.07
C LYS A 190 -10.19 20.89 29.51
N GLY A 191 -10.48 19.64 29.89
CA GLY A 191 -11.04 19.28 31.19
C GLY A 191 -12.55 19.44 31.30
N ALA A 192 -13.26 19.80 30.22
CA ALA A 192 -14.72 19.84 30.20
C ALA A 192 -15.35 18.43 30.32
N GLY A 193 -14.60 17.37 30.00
CA GLY A 193 -15.10 15.99 30.02
C GLY A 193 -15.87 15.59 28.74
N VAL A 194 -15.56 16.24 27.62
CA VAL A 194 -16.09 15.89 26.29
C VAL A 194 -15.72 14.45 25.96
N ASN A 195 -16.68 13.67 25.48
CA ASN A 195 -16.48 12.27 25.13
C ASN A 195 -17.41 11.84 23.98
N ILE A 196 -16.87 11.08 23.03
CA ILE A 196 -17.62 10.48 21.92
C ILE A 196 -18.82 9.60 22.34
N THR A 197 -18.83 9.03 23.54
CA THR A 197 -19.96 8.21 24.00
C THR A 197 -21.11 9.05 24.57
N HIS A 198 -20.86 10.33 24.82
CA HIS A 198 -21.93 11.26 25.16
C HIS A 198 -22.64 11.71 23.89
N GLY A 199 -23.96 11.85 23.94
CA GLY A 199 -24.69 12.55 22.89
C GLY A 199 -24.20 13.99 22.75
N ILE A 200 -24.26 14.54 21.53
CA ILE A 200 -23.74 15.89 21.22
C ILE A 200 -24.30 16.97 22.16
N THR A 201 -25.58 16.90 22.52
CA THR A 201 -26.21 17.80 23.50
C THR A 201 -25.46 17.86 24.82
N ARG A 202 -25.01 16.71 25.33
CA ARG A 202 -24.27 16.66 26.60
C ARG A 202 -22.87 17.21 26.44
N ASN A 203 -22.19 16.94 25.32
CA ASN A 203 -20.87 17.50 25.06
C ASN A 203 -20.90 19.04 24.98
N LEU A 204 -21.85 19.62 24.24
CA LEU A 204 -21.98 21.08 24.15
C LEU A 204 -22.32 21.72 25.50
N LYS A 205 -23.19 21.09 26.31
CA LYS A 205 -23.48 21.56 27.68
C LYS A 205 -22.24 21.55 28.56
N LEU A 206 -21.45 20.47 28.54
CA LEU A 206 -20.20 20.38 29.30
C LEU A 206 -19.19 21.46 28.90
N MET A 207 -19.09 21.74 27.60
CA MET A 207 -18.26 22.82 27.07
C MET A 207 -18.75 24.20 27.54
N ALA A 208 -20.05 24.45 27.53
CA ALA A 208 -20.66 25.71 27.98
C ALA A 208 -20.44 25.90 29.49
N GLU A 209 -20.71 24.88 30.29
CA GLU A 209 -20.46 24.90 31.74
C GLU A 209 -18.98 25.17 32.06
N LYS A 210 -18.05 24.60 31.28
CA LYS A 210 -16.62 24.87 31.42
C LYS A 210 -16.30 26.35 31.16
N MET A 211 -16.84 26.94 30.10
CA MET A 211 -16.65 28.36 29.79
C MET A 211 -17.22 29.27 30.88
N LEU A 212 -18.43 28.99 31.37
CA LEU A 212 -19.04 29.77 32.46
C LEU A 212 -18.22 29.69 33.74
N LYS A 213 -17.73 28.48 34.11
CA LYS A 213 -16.83 28.30 35.25
C LYS A 213 -15.54 29.10 35.11
N ASP A 214 -14.91 29.07 33.93
CA ASP A 214 -13.66 29.79 33.69
C ASP A 214 -13.85 31.31 33.71
N LYS A 215 -15.04 31.81 33.38
CA LYS A 215 -15.43 33.22 33.51
C LYS A 215 -15.94 33.60 34.90
N ASN A 216 -16.09 32.64 35.83
CA ASN A 216 -16.78 32.81 37.12
C ASN A 216 -18.23 33.31 36.99
N GLU A 217 -18.92 32.90 35.92
CA GLU A 217 -20.33 33.22 35.68
C GLU A 217 -21.26 32.15 36.27
N GLU A 218 -22.50 32.54 36.58
CA GLU A 218 -23.50 31.62 37.12
C GLU A 218 -23.93 30.59 36.06
N ILE A 219 -23.99 29.33 36.46
CA ILE A 219 -24.40 28.22 35.60
C ILE A 219 -25.92 28.08 35.67
N THR A 220 -26.62 28.79 34.79
CA THR A 220 -28.08 28.69 34.62
C THR A 220 -28.40 28.04 33.26
N PRO A 221 -29.60 27.45 33.08
CA PRO A 221 -30.01 26.90 31.78
C PRO A 221 -29.92 27.92 30.63
N GLN A 222 -30.25 29.19 30.90
CA GLN A 222 -30.18 30.26 29.90
C GLN A 222 -28.73 30.56 29.51
N ASN A 223 -27.82 30.72 30.48
CA ASN A 223 -26.42 31.00 30.17
C ASN A 223 -25.73 29.84 29.44
N ILE A 224 -26.11 28.59 29.75
CA ILE A 224 -25.64 27.41 29.01
C ILE A 224 -26.09 27.50 27.54
N ASP A 225 -27.36 27.82 27.31
CA ASP A 225 -27.92 27.97 25.97
C ASP A 225 -27.20 29.10 25.19
N ASP A 226 -27.03 30.27 25.82
CA ASP A 226 -26.34 31.42 25.24
C ASP A 226 -24.88 31.11 24.87
N GLU A 227 -24.15 30.33 25.70
CA GLU A 227 -22.79 29.91 25.37
C GLU A 227 -22.76 28.85 24.27
N MET A 228 -23.74 27.94 24.22
CA MET A 228 -23.86 26.95 23.14
C MET A 228 -24.12 27.60 21.78
N HIS A 229 -24.92 28.67 21.71
CA HIS A 229 -25.19 29.42 20.47
C HIS A 229 -23.95 30.09 19.88
N LYS A 230 -22.89 30.27 20.67
CA LYS A 230 -21.62 30.87 20.22
C LYS A 230 -20.64 29.82 19.67
N MET A 231 -20.95 28.52 19.82
CA MET A 231 -20.02 27.45 19.49
C MET A 231 -20.03 27.14 17.99
N LYS A 232 -18.84 26.89 17.45
CA LYS A 232 -18.60 26.47 16.08
C LYS A 232 -18.12 25.03 16.03
N ILE A 233 -18.89 24.18 15.35
CA ILE A 233 -18.69 22.73 15.33
C ILE A 233 -18.43 22.28 13.90
N VAL A 234 -17.26 21.68 13.66
CA VAL A 234 -16.91 21.11 12.37
C VAL A 234 -17.38 19.66 12.30
N VAL A 235 -18.08 19.32 11.21
CA VAL A 235 -18.61 17.98 10.92
C VAL A 235 -18.41 17.66 9.44
N LEU A 236 -18.04 16.41 9.13
CA LEU A 236 -17.99 15.94 7.74
C LEU A 236 -19.40 15.89 7.13
N ASP A 237 -19.59 16.45 5.94
CA ASP A 237 -20.85 16.42 5.19
C ASP A 237 -21.08 15.05 4.56
N ARG A 238 -21.72 14.16 5.32
CA ARG A 238 -22.00 12.77 4.95
C ARG A 238 -23.38 12.39 5.49
N LEU A 239 -24.10 11.53 4.75
CA LEU A 239 -25.43 11.08 5.14
C LEU A 239 -25.48 10.53 6.58
N ARG A 240 -24.48 9.74 6.97
CA ARG A 240 -24.31 9.22 8.34
C ARG A 240 -24.30 10.28 9.45
N HIS A 241 -24.05 11.56 9.13
CA HIS A 241 -24.04 12.66 10.09
C HIS A 241 -25.30 13.52 10.07
N ALA A 242 -26.31 13.21 9.25
CA ALA A 242 -27.51 14.04 9.11
C ALA A 242 -28.18 14.32 10.47
N LYS A 243 -28.42 13.28 11.28
CA LYS A 243 -28.94 13.43 12.64
C LYS A 243 -28.03 14.23 13.59
N LEU A 244 -26.71 14.07 13.48
CA LEU A 244 -25.75 14.84 14.29
C LEU A 244 -25.85 16.33 13.96
N ILE A 245 -25.84 16.66 12.66
CA ILE A 245 -25.97 18.02 12.12
C ILE A 245 -27.30 18.64 12.55
N GLU A 246 -28.41 17.93 12.37
CA GLU A 246 -29.74 18.36 12.80
C GLU A 246 -29.76 18.68 14.29
N THR A 247 -29.19 17.80 15.12
CA THR A 247 -29.15 18.00 16.57
C THR A 247 -28.32 19.22 16.96
N ILE A 248 -27.18 19.48 16.31
CA ILE A 248 -26.36 20.67 16.59
C ILE A 248 -27.10 21.95 16.22
N ASN A 249 -27.73 21.98 15.03
CA ASN A 249 -28.51 23.13 14.58
C ASN A 249 -29.70 23.42 15.53
N ASN A 250 -30.40 22.38 15.99
CA ASN A 250 -31.51 22.53 16.95
C ASN A 250 -31.06 23.05 18.33
N LEU A 251 -29.76 22.94 18.66
CA LEU A 251 -29.16 23.47 19.88
C LEU A 251 -28.59 24.89 19.68
N GLY A 252 -28.74 25.47 18.49
CA GLY A 252 -28.33 26.85 18.18
C GLY A 252 -26.84 27.05 17.87
N ALA A 253 -26.01 26.01 17.96
CA ALA A 253 -24.59 26.09 17.61
C ALA A 253 -24.38 26.11 16.08
N GLU A 254 -23.32 26.78 15.62
CA GLU A 254 -22.98 26.89 14.20
C GLU A 254 -22.30 25.60 13.71
N VAL A 255 -22.91 24.93 12.73
CA VAL A 255 -22.29 23.78 12.05
C VAL A 255 -21.50 24.26 10.84
N ILE A 256 -20.21 23.91 10.80
CA ILE A 256 -19.34 24.14 9.64
C ILE A 256 -19.10 22.79 8.96
N LEU A 257 -19.66 22.66 7.76
CA LEU A 257 -19.57 21.44 6.96
C LEU A 257 -18.31 21.40 6.11
N VAL A 258 -17.56 20.30 6.22
CA VAL A 258 -16.39 19.98 5.40
C VAL A 258 -16.67 18.71 4.62
N LYS A 259 -16.31 18.64 3.33
CA LYS A 259 -16.63 17.44 2.51
C LYS A 259 -15.70 16.27 2.81
N GLU A 260 -14.41 16.54 2.74
CA GLU A 260 -13.35 15.52 2.66
C GLU A 260 -12.25 15.73 3.70
N ASP A 261 -12.16 16.90 4.33
CA ASP A 261 -11.05 17.30 5.19
C ASP A 261 -11.51 17.44 6.64
N ASP A 262 -11.25 16.40 7.44
CA ASP A 262 -11.47 16.41 8.88
C ASP A 262 -10.15 16.43 9.69
N LEU A 263 -9.03 16.71 9.01
CA LEU A 263 -7.69 16.82 9.59
C LEU A 263 -7.31 18.29 9.79
N THR A 264 -7.27 19.10 8.73
CA THR A 264 -6.75 20.46 8.82
C THR A 264 -7.57 21.42 9.69
N PRO A 265 -8.91 21.25 9.86
CA PRO A 265 -9.66 22.03 10.85
C PRO A 265 -9.09 21.93 12.27
N THR A 266 -8.30 20.89 12.58
CA THR A 266 -7.61 20.76 13.88
C THR A 266 -6.75 21.98 14.17
N PHE A 267 -6.09 22.58 13.17
CA PHE A 267 -5.31 23.80 13.37
C PHE A 267 -6.17 24.98 13.86
N ALA A 268 -7.37 25.14 13.32
CA ALA A 268 -8.31 26.17 13.76
C ALA A 268 -8.86 25.92 15.17
N VAL A 269 -9.06 24.65 15.54
CA VAL A 269 -9.40 24.26 16.92
C VAL A 269 -8.27 24.64 17.89
N MET A 270 -7.00 24.41 17.51
CA MET A 270 -5.85 24.76 18.34
C MET A 270 -5.67 26.28 18.49
N ARG A 271 -6.08 27.07 17.48
CA ARG A 271 -6.13 28.55 17.55
C ARG A 271 -7.37 29.08 18.28
N GLY A 272 -8.35 28.24 18.59
CA GLY A 272 -9.61 28.65 19.23
C GLY A 272 -10.60 29.34 18.29
N GLU A 273 -10.41 29.23 16.97
CA GLU A 273 -11.32 29.74 15.93
C GLU A 273 -12.55 28.83 15.77
N ILE A 274 -12.37 27.54 16.05
CA ILE A 274 -13.37 26.48 16.04
C ILE A 274 -13.39 25.83 17.43
N ASP A 275 -14.57 25.50 17.93
CA ASP A 275 -14.72 24.99 19.29
C ASP A 275 -14.58 23.47 19.37
N MET A 276 -15.04 22.75 18.34
CA MET A 276 -15.03 21.29 18.32
C MET A 276 -15.03 20.71 16.90
N ILE A 277 -14.35 19.58 16.73
CA ILE A 277 -14.56 18.66 15.59
C ILE A 277 -15.21 17.40 16.15
N ILE A 278 -16.31 16.94 15.53
CA ILE A 278 -16.96 15.69 15.93
C ILE A 278 -17.58 14.96 14.75
N GLY A 279 -17.48 13.63 14.77
CA GLY A 279 -18.14 12.76 13.80
C GLY A 279 -17.32 11.53 13.46
N VAL A 280 -17.75 10.82 12.43
CA VAL A 280 -17.11 9.63 11.87
C VAL A 280 -16.19 9.98 10.70
N GLY A 281 -14.91 9.66 10.87
CA GLY A 281 -13.83 9.85 9.90
C GLY A 281 -12.86 8.66 9.90
N GLY A 282 -11.77 8.76 9.15
CA GLY A 282 -10.74 7.73 9.14
C GLY A 282 -9.84 7.76 10.38
N VAL A 283 -9.32 6.60 10.79
CA VAL A 283 -8.35 6.51 11.89
C VAL A 283 -7.02 7.19 11.56
N PRO A 284 -6.41 7.04 10.36
CA PRO A 284 -5.14 7.71 10.03
C PRO A 284 -5.19 9.23 10.25
N GLU A 285 -6.22 9.88 9.74
CA GLU A 285 -6.50 11.31 9.85
C GLU A 285 -6.70 11.71 11.32
N ALA A 286 -7.38 10.86 12.10
CA ALA A 286 -7.55 11.08 13.53
C ALA A 286 -6.25 10.95 14.33
N VAL A 287 -5.34 10.04 13.97
CA VAL A 287 -4.02 9.94 14.61
C VAL A 287 -3.15 11.16 14.26
N LEU A 288 -3.21 11.65 13.02
CA LEU A 288 -2.55 12.89 12.60
C LEU A 288 -3.09 14.12 13.37
N SER A 289 -4.41 14.24 13.50
CA SER A 289 -5.04 15.23 14.39
C SER A 289 -4.54 15.07 15.83
N GLY A 290 -4.43 13.83 16.31
CA GLY A 290 -3.88 13.52 17.64
C GLY A 290 -2.45 14.05 17.83
N ILE A 291 -1.59 13.96 16.82
CA ILE A 291 -0.23 14.52 16.88
C ILE A 291 -0.28 16.04 17.04
N ILE A 292 -1.12 16.72 16.25
CA ILE A 292 -1.31 18.17 16.33
C ILE A 292 -1.82 18.57 17.73
N VAL A 293 -2.83 17.88 18.26
CA VAL A 293 -3.42 18.14 19.58
C VAL A 293 -2.43 17.84 20.71
N ALA A 294 -1.59 16.81 20.57
CA ALA A 294 -0.56 16.48 21.55
C ALA A 294 0.51 17.58 21.66
N GLN A 295 0.91 18.17 20.53
CA GLN A 295 1.91 19.24 20.48
C GLN A 295 1.35 20.61 20.85
N LEU A 296 0.12 20.95 20.44
CA LEU A 296 -0.44 22.29 20.62
C LEU A 296 -1.39 22.40 21.82
N GLY A 297 -1.81 21.27 22.37
CA GLY A 297 -2.65 21.16 23.56
C GLY A 297 -4.16 21.16 23.26
N GLY A 298 -4.86 20.24 23.92
CA GLY A 298 -6.31 20.07 23.82
C GLY A 298 -6.70 18.72 24.41
N GLU A 299 -7.88 18.24 24.04
CA GLU A 299 -8.37 16.90 24.37
C GLU A 299 -8.98 16.24 23.15
N MET A 300 -8.80 14.93 23.08
CA MET A 300 -9.33 14.10 22.01
C MET A 300 -9.84 12.78 22.59
N THR A 301 -11.02 12.36 22.12
CA THR A 301 -11.52 10.99 22.32
C THR A 301 -11.86 10.35 20.99
N LEU A 302 -11.60 9.06 20.88
CA LEU A 302 -11.75 8.28 19.67
C LEU A 302 -12.26 6.89 20.00
N ARG A 303 -13.07 6.31 19.10
CA ARG A 303 -13.38 4.89 19.12
C ARG A 303 -13.48 4.35 17.69
N ILE A 304 -12.83 3.21 17.45
CA ILE A 304 -12.93 2.50 16.17
C ILE A 304 -14.35 1.97 15.97
N LEU A 305 -14.80 1.94 14.72
CA LEU A 305 -16.14 1.49 14.35
C LEU A 305 -16.06 0.37 13.30
N PRO A 306 -16.96 -0.63 13.37
CA PRO A 306 -17.17 -1.54 12.25
C PRO A 306 -17.54 -0.76 10.98
N TYR A 307 -17.08 -1.22 9.82
CA TYR A 307 -17.29 -0.53 8.55
C TYR A 307 -18.77 -0.24 8.27
N GLU A 308 -19.65 -1.23 8.47
CA GLU A 308 -21.09 -1.10 8.22
C GLU A 308 -21.73 -0.06 9.14
N VAL A 309 -21.34 -0.07 10.42
CA VAL A 309 -21.81 0.91 11.42
C VAL A 309 -21.33 2.32 11.08
N ALA A 310 -20.12 2.44 10.53
CA ALA A 310 -19.55 3.72 10.12
C ALA A 310 -20.20 4.30 8.86
N GLN A 311 -20.90 3.50 8.06
CA GLN A 311 -21.58 3.96 6.83
C GLN A 311 -23.08 4.18 7.04
N GLU A 312 -23.73 3.37 7.87
CA GLU A 312 -25.19 3.41 8.06
C GLU A 312 -25.62 4.34 9.19
N GLU A 313 -26.40 5.36 8.84
CA GLU A 313 -26.96 6.34 9.79
C GLU A 313 -27.76 5.68 10.93
N ASP A 314 -28.60 4.68 10.60
CA ASP A 314 -29.47 3.99 11.55
C ASP A 314 -28.71 3.14 12.58
N LEU A 315 -27.47 2.75 12.29
CA LEU A 315 -26.61 1.99 13.18
C LEU A 315 -25.74 2.91 14.04
N LEU A 316 -25.27 4.03 13.49
CA LEU A 316 -24.31 4.92 14.13
C LEU A 316 -24.82 5.56 15.42
N GLY A 317 -26.13 5.79 15.55
CA GLY A 317 -26.75 6.33 16.77
C GLY A 317 -27.01 5.30 17.89
N LYS A 318 -26.75 4.01 17.66
CA LYS A 318 -27.06 2.93 18.60
C LYS A 318 -25.75 2.36 19.17
N LEU A 319 -25.34 2.81 20.36
CA LEU A 319 -24.12 2.35 21.04
C LEU A 319 -23.96 0.82 21.08
N LYS A 320 -25.07 0.08 21.22
CA LYS A 320 -25.09 -1.40 21.19
C LYS A 320 -24.55 -2.02 19.88
N ASN A 321 -24.61 -1.29 18.77
CA ASN A 321 -24.17 -1.76 17.45
C ASN A 321 -22.68 -1.47 17.21
N TRP A 322 -22.05 -0.59 18.00
CA TRP A 322 -20.64 -0.19 17.81
C TRP A 322 -19.62 -1.31 18.09
N GLY A 323 -20.08 -2.50 18.51
CA GLY A 323 -19.25 -3.70 18.67
C GLY A 323 -19.51 -4.79 17.63
N SER A 324 -20.35 -4.54 16.62
CA SER A 324 -20.81 -5.55 15.66
C SER A 324 -19.83 -5.80 14.50
N PHE A 325 -18.56 -6.07 14.81
CA PHE A 325 -17.53 -6.38 13.81
C PHE A 325 -17.80 -7.72 13.10
N LYS A 326 -17.58 -7.74 11.78
CA LYS A 326 -17.57 -8.97 10.97
C LYS A 326 -16.34 -9.80 11.29
N LYS A 327 -16.36 -11.11 10.98
CA LYS A 327 -15.28 -12.00 11.38
C LYS A 327 -13.93 -11.62 10.77
N ASN A 328 -13.94 -11.20 9.51
CA ASN A 328 -12.77 -10.68 8.82
C ASN A 328 -12.20 -9.43 9.52
N GLU A 329 -13.04 -8.47 9.92
CA GLU A 329 -12.62 -7.29 10.68
C GLU A 329 -12.01 -7.70 12.03
N ILE A 330 -12.60 -8.69 12.72
CA ILE A 330 -12.07 -9.22 13.98
C ILE A 330 -10.69 -9.86 13.77
N ASP A 331 -10.51 -10.65 12.71
CA ASP A 331 -9.21 -11.28 12.40
C ASP A 331 -8.15 -10.23 12.09
N ILE A 332 -8.51 -9.18 11.34
CA ILE A 332 -7.63 -8.05 11.08
C ILE A 332 -7.27 -7.35 12.40
N LEU A 333 -8.26 -6.96 13.22
CA LEU A 333 -8.04 -6.25 14.49
C LEU A 333 -7.12 -7.02 15.46
N ARG A 334 -7.22 -8.35 15.50
CA ARG A 334 -6.33 -9.19 16.33
C ARG A 334 -4.86 -9.03 15.98
N ASN A 335 -4.52 -8.84 14.70
CA ASN A 335 -3.14 -8.60 14.26
C ASN A 335 -2.59 -7.27 14.82
N PHE A 336 -3.48 -6.35 15.19
CA PHE A 336 -3.16 -5.06 15.81
C PHE A 336 -3.26 -5.07 17.34
N LYS A 337 -3.41 -6.24 17.97
CA LYS A 337 -3.65 -6.40 19.41
C LYS A 337 -4.94 -5.72 19.87
N ILE A 338 -5.91 -5.59 18.96
CA ILE A 338 -7.25 -5.10 19.25
C ILE A 338 -8.18 -6.31 19.27
N VAL A 339 -8.78 -6.59 20.42
CA VAL A 339 -9.46 -7.87 20.66
C VAL A 339 -10.87 -7.70 21.18
N ILE A 340 -11.55 -8.84 21.33
CA ILE A 340 -12.91 -8.92 21.85
C ILE A 340 -12.90 -8.49 23.33
N PRO A 341 -13.82 -7.62 23.76
CA PRO A 341 -13.96 -7.26 25.17
C PRO A 341 -14.06 -8.48 26.07
N GLY A 342 -13.22 -8.53 27.11
CA GLY A 342 -13.11 -9.64 28.07
C GLY A 342 -12.15 -10.77 27.66
N THR A 343 -11.46 -10.67 26.51
CA THR A 343 -10.47 -11.67 26.05
C THR A 343 -9.03 -11.16 26.05
N GLU A 344 -8.81 -9.94 26.54
CA GLU A 344 -7.56 -9.20 26.46
C GLU A 344 -6.44 -9.86 27.29
N LYS A 345 -5.27 -9.98 26.67
CA LYS A 345 -4.01 -10.30 27.33
C LYS A 345 -3.20 -9.03 27.58
N ALA A 346 -2.10 -9.16 28.31
CA ALA A 346 -1.19 -8.06 28.58
C ALA A 346 -0.71 -7.41 27.26
N GLY A 347 -0.97 -6.10 27.12
CA GLY A 347 -0.60 -5.32 25.93
C GLY A 347 -1.64 -5.31 24.80
N GLU A 348 -2.78 -5.98 24.97
CA GLU A 348 -3.93 -5.90 24.07
C GLU A 348 -4.93 -4.84 24.56
N ILE A 349 -5.74 -4.32 23.65
CA ILE A 349 -6.84 -3.40 23.96
C ILE A 349 -8.16 -3.98 23.45
N PRO A 350 -9.27 -3.79 24.18
CA PRO A 350 -10.56 -4.12 23.62
C PRO A 350 -10.99 -3.09 22.59
N TRP A 351 -11.69 -3.52 21.54
CA TRP A 351 -12.21 -2.61 20.51
C TRP A 351 -13.25 -1.62 21.04
N ASP A 352 -13.85 -1.89 22.21
CA ASP A 352 -14.85 -1.01 22.81
C ASP A 352 -14.24 0.06 23.73
N ARG A 353 -12.92 0.05 23.91
CA ARG A 353 -12.19 1.07 24.63
C ARG A 353 -12.34 2.42 23.95
N ILE A 354 -12.66 3.44 24.74
CA ILE A 354 -12.57 4.83 24.32
C ILE A 354 -11.09 5.23 24.41
N LEU A 355 -10.49 5.52 23.26
CA LEU A 355 -9.10 5.95 23.15
C LEU A 355 -9.02 7.45 23.40
N THR A 356 -8.10 7.85 24.26
CA THR A 356 -7.77 9.24 24.54
C THR A 356 -6.53 9.66 23.77
N LEU A 357 -6.21 10.96 23.80
CA LEU A 357 -4.96 11.47 23.24
C LEU A 357 -3.71 10.69 23.70
N LYS A 358 -3.66 10.26 24.97
CA LYS A 358 -2.54 9.46 25.53
C LYS A 358 -2.48 8.03 24.99
N ASP A 359 -3.59 7.52 24.47
CA ASP A 359 -3.61 6.22 23.81
C ASP A 359 -3.14 6.35 22.34
N LEU A 360 -3.50 7.47 21.69
CA LEU A 360 -3.18 7.77 20.30
C LEU A 360 -1.71 8.16 20.08
N VAL A 361 -1.16 8.99 20.97
CA VAL A 361 0.17 9.59 20.84
C VAL A 361 0.89 9.52 22.19
N LYS A 362 1.93 8.71 22.26
CA LYS A 362 2.73 8.41 23.48
C LYS A 362 4.18 8.89 23.38
N GLY A 363 4.58 9.40 22.22
CA GLY A 363 5.95 9.79 21.93
C GLY A 363 6.36 11.07 22.63
N LYS A 364 7.65 11.34 22.61
CA LYS A 364 8.25 12.61 23.01
C LYS A 364 8.87 13.33 21.83
N ASP A 365 9.47 12.59 20.90
CA ASP A 365 10.04 13.10 19.66
C ASP A 365 9.02 12.87 18.54
N ILE A 366 8.05 13.78 18.44
CA ILE A 366 6.91 13.67 17.53
C ILE A 366 6.94 14.82 16.54
N VAL A 367 6.72 14.50 15.27
CA VAL A 367 6.66 15.49 14.19
C VAL A 367 5.45 15.23 13.33
N PHE A 368 4.73 16.30 12.98
CA PHE A 368 3.79 16.31 11.87
C PHE A 368 4.36 17.20 10.77
N THR A 369 4.35 16.74 9.53
CA THR A 369 4.62 17.55 8.35
C THR A 369 3.46 17.48 7.38
N ALA A 370 3.14 18.60 6.75
CA ALA A 370 2.19 18.66 5.64
C ALA A 370 2.63 19.69 4.61
N SER A 371 2.30 19.46 3.35
CA SER A 371 2.52 20.46 2.29
C SER A 371 1.20 20.97 1.75
N VAL A 372 1.10 22.30 1.63
CA VAL A 372 -0.08 22.96 1.08
C VAL A 372 -0.01 22.92 -0.44
N ILE A 373 -0.82 22.05 -1.06
CA ILE A 373 -0.85 21.86 -2.51
C ILE A 373 -1.76 22.92 -3.15
N LYS A 374 -2.97 23.08 -2.59
CA LYS A 374 -3.89 24.19 -2.86
C LYS A 374 -4.20 24.84 -1.51
N LYS A 375 -4.20 26.18 -1.46
CA LYS A 375 -4.48 26.94 -0.24
C LYS A 375 -5.77 26.49 0.43
N THR A 376 -5.77 26.47 1.76
CA THR A 376 -6.90 26.03 2.61
C THR A 376 -7.17 27.09 3.68
N PRO A 377 -8.44 27.35 4.05
CA PRO A 377 -8.77 28.34 5.07
C PRO A 377 -8.30 27.95 6.48
N TRP A 378 -7.88 26.71 6.67
CA TRP A 378 -7.51 26.15 7.97
C TRP A 378 -6.05 26.39 8.34
N ILE A 379 -5.19 26.61 7.34
CA ILE A 379 -3.74 26.80 7.49
C ILE A 379 -3.40 28.23 7.06
N LYS A 380 -3.00 29.03 8.03
CA LYS A 380 -2.77 30.47 7.88
C LYS A 380 -1.44 30.88 8.47
N PHE A 381 -0.83 31.91 7.89
CA PHE A 381 0.27 32.63 8.50
C PHE A 381 -0.18 33.33 9.80
N PRO A 382 0.76 33.76 10.66
CA PRO A 382 0.43 34.47 11.90
C PRO A 382 -0.38 35.76 11.72
N ASP A 383 -0.29 36.41 10.57
CA ASP A 383 -1.09 37.59 10.19
C ASP A 383 -2.54 37.25 9.77
N GLY A 384 -2.87 35.97 9.64
CA GLY A 384 -4.18 35.47 9.25
C GLY A 384 -4.36 35.20 7.76
N GLU A 385 -3.36 35.51 6.92
CA GLU A 385 -3.42 35.19 5.49
C GLU A 385 -3.33 33.67 5.25
N GLU A 386 -4.05 33.18 4.25
CA GLU A 386 -4.01 31.77 3.86
C GLU A 386 -2.65 31.44 3.25
N VAL A 387 -2.07 30.31 3.67
CA VAL A 387 -0.83 29.82 3.05
C VAL A 387 -1.11 29.45 1.60
N PRO A 388 -0.35 29.98 0.62
CA PRO A 388 -0.59 29.70 -0.79
C PRO A 388 -0.30 28.23 -1.12
N GLY A 389 -0.90 27.77 -2.22
CA GLY A 389 -0.58 26.46 -2.78
C GLY A 389 0.78 26.43 -3.47
N VAL A 390 1.13 25.25 -3.98
CA VAL A 390 2.35 25.07 -4.77
C VAL A 390 2.28 25.91 -6.04
N ASN A 391 3.38 26.58 -6.37
CA ASN A 391 3.52 27.38 -7.59
C ASN A 391 4.83 27.03 -8.30
N ILE A 392 4.83 27.05 -9.63
CA ILE A 392 6.04 26.90 -10.45
C ILE A 392 6.23 28.15 -11.31
N ASN A 393 7.43 28.72 -11.32
CA ASN A 393 7.79 29.80 -12.23
C ASN A 393 8.26 29.19 -13.56
N PRO A 394 7.56 29.43 -14.70
CA PRO A 394 7.93 28.82 -15.97
C PRO A 394 9.26 29.36 -16.54
N GLU A 395 9.71 30.56 -16.14
CA GLU A 395 10.93 31.21 -16.64
C GLU A 395 12.19 30.77 -15.92
N SER A 396 12.10 30.46 -14.62
CA SER A 396 13.23 29.91 -13.85
C SER A 396 13.15 28.39 -13.68
N GLY A 397 11.95 27.82 -13.77
CA GLY A 397 11.67 26.44 -13.41
C GLY A 397 11.59 26.18 -11.91
N ASP A 398 11.70 27.21 -11.08
CA ASP A 398 11.66 27.06 -9.62
C ASP A 398 10.25 26.73 -9.13
N ILE A 399 10.16 25.85 -8.14
CA ILE A 399 8.89 25.47 -7.51
C ILE A 399 8.88 25.96 -6.07
N ASP A 400 7.92 26.82 -5.76
CA ASP A 400 7.66 27.33 -4.42
C ASP A 400 6.65 26.41 -3.71
N VAL A 401 7.06 25.87 -2.57
CA VAL A 401 6.24 24.98 -1.74
C VAL A 401 6.24 25.49 -0.31
N PHE A 402 5.07 25.46 0.34
CA PHE A 402 4.96 25.72 1.78
C PHE A 402 4.74 24.41 2.54
N VAL A 403 5.67 24.12 3.46
CA VAL A 403 5.61 22.96 4.34
C VAL A 403 5.21 23.42 5.74
N VAL A 404 4.08 22.94 6.23
CA VAL A 404 3.66 23.06 7.63
C VAL A 404 4.36 21.98 8.43
N ARG A 405 5.01 22.37 9.53
CA ARG A 405 5.63 21.45 10.49
C ARG A 405 5.09 21.73 11.88
N VAL A 406 4.60 20.70 12.56
CA VAL A 406 4.24 20.76 13.99
C VAL A 406 5.19 19.89 14.78
N ALA A 407 5.94 20.52 15.68
CA ALA A 407 6.95 19.89 16.51
C ALA A 407 7.43 20.90 17.56
N ASP A 408 8.04 20.42 18.64
CA ASP A 408 8.53 21.26 19.75
C ASP A 408 7.44 22.22 20.29
N ASN A 409 6.19 21.77 20.31
CA ASN A 409 4.99 22.51 20.72
C ASN A 409 4.70 23.79 19.90
N LYS A 410 5.16 23.86 18.65
CA LYS A 410 4.91 25.00 17.75
C LYS A 410 4.51 24.54 16.35
N VAL A 411 3.88 25.46 15.62
CA VAL A 411 3.62 25.33 14.19
C VAL A 411 4.60 26.23 13.43
N GLU A 412 5.29 25.66 12.45
CA GLU A 412 6.16 26.37 11.51
C GLU A 412 5.55 26.26 10.11
N ILE A 413 5.59 27.35 9.35
CA ILE A 413 5.26 27.35 7.92
C ILE A 413 6.54 27.71 7.19
N VAL A 414 7.15 26.70 6.56
CA VAL A 414 8.48 26.77 5.96
C VAL A 414 8.34 26.90 4.44
N PRO A 415 8.74 28.02 3.82
CA PRO A 415 8.87 28.10 2.38
C PRO A 415 10.08 27.28 1.93
N VAL A 416 9.89 26.47 0.89
CA VAL A 416 10.94 25.66 0.26
C VAL A 416 10.92 25.96 -1.23
N ILE A 417 12.08 26.31 -1.78
CA ILE A 417 12.26 26.53 -3.22
C ILE A 417 12.98 25.31 -3.78
N TYR A 418 12.31 24.54 -4.65
CA TYR A 418 12.94 23.45 -5.38
C TYR A 418 13.45 23.94 -6.73
N LYS A 419 14.77 23.80 -6.96
CA LYS A 419 15.38 24.04 -8.26
C LYS A 419 15.19 22.84 -9.15
N THR A 420 14.72 23.06 -10.36
CA THR A 420 14.46 21.97 -11.32
C THR A 420 15.46 21.96 -12.46
N VAL A 421 15.46 20.86 -13.21
CA VAL A 421 16.24 20.73 -14.45
C VAL A 421 15.82 21.75 -15.52
N ILE A 422 14.61 22.34 -15.43
CA ILE A 422 14.15 23.38 -16.35
C ILE A 422 15.10 24.57 -16.33
N GLY A 423 15.43 25.10 -15.14
CA GLY A 423 16.33 26.25 -15.00
C GLY A 423 17.71 25.99 -15.62
N LYS A 424 18.29 24.83 -15.33
CA LYS A 424 19.57 24.38 -15.91
C LYS A 424 19.51 24.28 -17.44
N LEU A 425 18.44 23.72 -17.99
CA LEU A 425 18.27 23.57 -19.44
C LEU A 425 18.06 24.94 -20.13
N LEU A 426 17.37 25.87 -19.47
CA LEU A 426 17.18 27.24 -19.97
C LEU A 426 18.50 28.03 -19.98
N GLU A 427 19.34 27.88 -18.96
CA GLU A 427 20.70 28.45 -18.94
C GLU A 427 21.55 27.88 -20.06
N GLN A 428 21.59 26.55 -20.21
CA GLN A 428 22.30 25.89 -21.31
C GLN A 428 21.83 26.37 -22.68
N TYR A 429 20.54 26.61 -22.85
CA TYR A 429 20.01 27.17 -24.10
C TYR A 429 20.47 28.62 -24.34
N LYS A 430 20.52 29.46 -23.31
CA LYS A 430 21.04 30.84 -23.41
C LYS A 430 22.51 30.86 -23.81
N ASP A 431 23.31 29.97 -23.23
CA ASP A 431 24.75 29.87 -23.52
C ASP A 431 25.03 29.32 -24.93
N ASN A 432 24.13 28.50 -25.48
CA ASN A 432 24.27 27.84 -26.78
C ASN A 432 23.55 28.57 -27.94
N GLN A 433 23.10 29.82 -27.77
CA GLN A 433 22.39 30.55 -28.84
C GLN A 433 23.21 30.70 -30.15
N GLU A 434 24.53 30.55 -30.09
CA GLU A 434 25.44 30.59 -31.25
C GLU A 434 25.88 29.20 -31.77
N ALA A 435 25.42 28.09 -31.17
CA ALA A 435 25.89 26.73 -31.46
C ALA A 435 24.89 25.85 -32.25
N ASN A 436 25.43 24.74 -32.80
CA ASN A 436 24.83 23.75 -33.72
C ASN A 436 23.32 23.47 -33.51
N CYS A 437 22.56 23.45 -34.60
CA CYS A 437 21.09 23.30 -34.60
C CYS A 437 20.60 22.00 -33.92
N GLU A 438 21.36 20.91 -34.01
CA GLU A 438 21.02 19.63 -33.41
C GLU A 438 21.07 19.64 -31.87
N ALA A 439 22.03 20.36 -31.28
CA ALA A 439 22.13 20.50 -29.82
C ALA A 439 20.91 21.25 -29.25
N ASN A 440 20.43 22.27 -29.97
CA ASN A 440 19.24 23.03 -29.60
C ASN A 440 17.96 22.19 -29.69
N VAL A 441 17.86 21.28 -30.66
CA VAL A 441 16.73 20.32 -30.74
C VAL A 441 16.68 19.43 -29.51
N GLY A 442 17.81 18.83 -29.11
CA GLY A 442 17.89 17.98 -27.92
C GLY A 442 17.49 18.71 -26.63
N LEU A 443 17.95 19.97 -26.47
CA LEU A 443 17.58 20.82 -25.33
C LEU A 443 16.07 21.11 -25.29
N PHE A 444 15.46 21.47 -26.41
CA PHE A 444 14.02 21.71 -26.47
C PHE A 444 13.18 20.47 -26.16
N VAL A 445 13.62 19.29 -26.60
CA VAL A 445 12.94 18.03 -26.25
C VAL A 445 13.02 17.76 -24.75
N GLN A 446 14.19 17.95 -24.14
CA GLN A 446 14.37 17.80 -22.69
C GLN A 446 13.53 18.81 -21.89
N LEU A 447 13.52 20.08 -22.32
CA LEU A 447 12.66 21.13 -21.72
C LEU A 447 11.18 20.75 -21.83
N GLY A 448 10.73 20.29 -23.00
CA GLY A 448 9.35 19.86 -23.22
C GLY A 448 8.93 18.75 -22.25
N LYS A 449 9.80 17.74 -22.05
CA LYS A 449 9.57 16.68 -21.07
C LYS A 449 9.54 17.23 -19.64
N ALA A 450 10.52 18.05 -19.26
CA ALA A 450 10.62 18.61 -17.92
C ALA A 450 9.42 19.49 -17.54
N TYR A 451 8.99 20.38 -18.44
CA TYR A 451 7.78 21.18 -18.24
C TYR A 451 6.53 20.31 -18.06
N SER A 452 6.41 19.22 -18.81
CA SER A 452 5.26 18.31 -18.71
C SER A 452 5.17 17.57 -17.36
N GLU A 453 6.30 17.39 -16.67
CA GLU A 453 6.34 16.75 -15.35
C GLU A 453 5.81 17.64 -14.22
N PHE A 454 5.66 18.94 -14.48
CA PHE A 454 5.13 19.92 -13.51
C PHE A 454 3.86 20.62 -14.01
N GLY A 455 3.19 20.07 -15.03
CA GLY A 455 1.89 20.57 -15.50
C GLY A 455 1.95 21.80 -16.42
N LEU A 456 3.14 22.26 -16.80
CA LEU A 456 3.35 23.36 -17.74
C LEU A 456 3.20 22.87 -19.19
N PHE A 457 2.02 22.35 -19.52
CA PHE A 457 1.79 21.64 -20.78
C PHE A 457 1.84 22.53 -22.02
N GLN A 458 1.54 23.83 -21.88
CA GLN A 458 1.61 24.76 -23.00
C GLN A 458 3.07 25.06 -23.35
N GLU A 459 3.87 25.44 -22.35
CA GLU A 459 5.31 25.66 -22.44
C GLU A 459 6.02 24.40 -22.96
N ALA A 460 5.60 23.23 -22.47
CA ALA A 460 6.09 21.94 -22.93
C ALA A 460 5.86 21.75 -24.44
N ARG A 461 4.63 21.97 -24.92
CA ARG A 461 4.28 21.85 -26.34
C ARG A 461 5.02 22.87 -27.20
N ASP A 462 5.16 24.11 -26.73
CA ASP A 462 5.88 25.17 -27.44
C ASP A 462 7.36 24.83 -27.61
N CYS A 463 8.00 24.22 -26.61
CA CYS A 463 9.37 23.71 -26.72
C CYS A 463 9.48 22.65 -27.82
N ILE A 464 8.57 21.67 -27.84
CA ILE A 464 8.59 20.62 -28.87
C ILE A 464 8.31 21.19 -30.27
N GLN A 465 7.46 22.21 -30.39
CA GLN A 465 7.23 22.88 -31.67
C GLN A 465 8.47 23.63 -32.16
N LYS A 466 9.20 24.33 -31.27
CA LYS A 466 10.49 24.96 -31.59
C LYS A 466 11.50 23.94 -32.07
N ALA A 467 11.58 22.78 -31.41
CA ALA A 467 12.45 21.67 -31.83
C ALA A 467 12.17 21.21 -33.27
N LYS A 468 10.89 21.18 -33.69
CA LYS A 468 10.48 20.71 -35.03
C LYS A 468 10.87 21.65 -36.17
N ILE A 469 11.00 22.95 -35.91
CA ILE A 469 11.28 23.97 -36.94
C ILE A 469 12.77 24.33 -37.04
N CYS A 470 13.62 23.68 -36.24
CA CYS A 470 15.07 23.82 -36.30
C CYS A 470 15.63 23.34 -37.67
N ASN A 471 16.48 24.16 -38.30
CA ASN A 471 17.06 23.88 -39.61
C ASN A 471 18.02 22.67 -39.59
N GLY A 472 17.85 21.73 -40.53
CA GLY A 472 18.75 20.57 -40.65
C GLY A 472 18.39 19.38 -39.76
N ILE A 473 17.21 19.39 -39.14
CA ILE A 473 16.69 18.25 -38.36
C ILE A 473 16.40 17.03 -39.27
N GLY A 474 16.91 15.86 -38.87
CA GLY A 474 16.64 14.60 -39.56
C GLY A 474 15.20 14.11 -39.38
N ASN A 475 14.69 13.33 -40.34
CA ASN A 475 13.32 12.81 -40.31
C ASN A 475 12.99 11.99 -39.04
N ASP A 476 13.97 11.25 -38.49
CA ASP A 476 13.75 10.44 -37.29
C ASP A 476 13.59 11.31 -36.04
N MET A 477 14.33 12.42 -35.95
CA MET A 477 14.17 13.38 -34.87
C MET A 477 12.83 14.13 -34.96
N ILE A 478 12.33 14.42 -36.17
CA ILE A 478 10.97 14.97 -36.35
C ILE A 478 9.92 13.99 -35.83
N LYS A 479 10.04 12.70 -36.16
CA LYS A 479 9.12 11.66 -35.65
C LYS A 479 9.17 11.59 -34.12
N ARG A 480 10.37 11.62 -33.53
CA ARG A 480 10.58 11.67 -32.08
C ARG A 480 9.87 12.86 -31.44
N CYS A 481 10.08 14.07 -31.97
CA CYS A 481 9.39 15.27 -31.51
C CYS A 481 7.87 15.13 -31.61
N ASN A 482 7.34 14.56 -32.71
CA ASN A 482 5.90 14.31 -32.84
C ASN A 482 5.38 13.36 -31.75
N SER A 483 6.10 12.27 -31.45
CA SER A 483 5.68 11.34 -30.40
C SER A 483 5.69 11.97 -29.00
N VAL A 484 6.71 12.77 -28.68
CA VAL A 484 6.75 13.52 -27.41
C VAL A 484 5.62 14.56 -27.36
N TYR A 485 5.36 15.26 -28.47
CA TYR A 485 4.25 16.22 -28.57
C TYR A 485 2.89 15.56 -28.32
N GLU A 486 2.63 14.39 -28.91
CA GLU A 486 1.39 13.64 -28.71
C GLU A 486 1.25 13.14 -27.27
N TYR A 487 2.34 12.68 -26.66
CA TYR A 487 2.33 12.29 -25.24
C TYR A 487 1.95 13.48 -24.33
N ILE A 488 2.60 14.63 -24.52
CA ILE A 488 2.30 15.86 -23.76
C ILE A 488 0.85 16.32 -24.03
N SER A 489 0.39 16.23 -25.27
CA SER A 489 -0.99 16.58 -25.64
C SER A 489 -2.01 15.67 -24.96
N GLY A 490 -1.72 14.37 -24.85
CA GLY A 490 -2.52 13.43 -24.07
C GLY A 490 -2.57 13.80 -22.58
N LEU A 491 -1.45 14.21 -21.99
CA LEU A 491 -1.43 14.69 -20.61
C LEU A 491 -2.25 15.98 -20.41
N ASP A 492 -2.12 16.96 -21.32
CA ASP A 492 -2.90 18.21 -21.31
C ASP A 492 -4.41 17.95 -21.52
N PHE A 493 -4.74 16.97 -22.37
CA PHE A 493 -6.13 16.56 -22.59
C PHE A 493 -6.76 16.07 -21.28
N LEU A 494 -6.03 15.25 -20.51
CA LEU A 494 -6.47 14.73 -19.22
C LEU A 494 -6.72 15.83 -18.18
N THR A 495 -6.25 17.06 -18.38
CA THR A 495 -6.49 18.16 -17.43
C THR A 495 -7.63 19.09 -17.84
N LYS A 496 -7.97 19.18 -19.12
CA LYS A 496 -8.94 20.17 -19.63
C LYS A 496 -10.23 19.57 -20.18
N LYS A 497 -10.20 18.32 -20.66
CA LYS A 497 -11.32 17.70 -21.37
C LYS A 497 -11.95 16.59 -20.53
N SER A 498 -13.25 16.38 -20.72
CA SER A 498 -13.96 15.26 -20.08
C SER A 498 -13.49 13.93 -20.65
N LEU A 499 -13.51 12.87 -19.82
CA LEU A 499 -13.07 11.53 -20.19
C LEU A 499 -14.17 10.71 -20.89
N GLN A 500 -15.29 11.33 -21.29
CA GLN A 500 -16.43 10.69 -21.95
C GLN A 500 -16.09 10.07 -23.33
N THR A 501 -14.98 10.47 -23.96
CA THR A 501 -14.46 9.87 -25.20
C THR A 501 -13.12 9.16 -24.96
N PRO A 502 -13.12 7.94 -24.35
CA PRO A 502 -11.90 7.13 -24.11
C PRO A 502 -10.96 7.04 -25.31
N LYS A 503 -11.54 6.94 -26.51
CA LYS A 503 -10.80 6.75 -27.75
C LYS A 503 -9.81 7.89 -28.03
N GLU A 504 -10.18 9.15 -27.80
CA GLU A 504 -9.34 10.31 -28.13
C GLU A 504 -8.11 10.39 -27.22
N ILE A 505 -8.29 10.11 -25.93
CA ILE A 505 -7.20 10.07 -24.95
C ILE A 505 -6.22 8.95 -25.31
N ILE A 506 -6.75 7.78 -25.61
CA ILE A 506 -5.97 6.59 -25.95
C ILE A 506 -5.19 6.84 -27.24
N GLU A 507 -5.81 7.45 -28.24
CA GLU A 507 -5.17 7.78 -29.51
C GLU A 507 -3.93 8.67 -29.34
N HIS A 508 -3.94 9.64 -28.42
CA HIS A 508 -2.74 10.46 -28.14
C HIS A 508 -1.57 9.60 -27.64
N PHE A 509 -1.83 8.69 -26.70
CA PHE A 509 -0.79 7.82 -26.15
C PHE A 509 -0.36 6.72 -27.15
N GLU A 510 -1.26 6.22 -27.99
CA GLU A 510 -0.90 5.28 -29.07
C GLU A 510 -0.03 5.94 -30.15
N LYS A 511 -0.36 7.18 -30.55
CA LYS A 511 0.44 7.97 -31.51
C LYS A 511 1.84 8.32 -30.97
N SER A 512 2.02 8.29 -29.66
CA SER A 512 3.35 8.40 -29.04
C SER A 512 4.20 7.11 -29.10
N GLY A 513 3.75 6.06 -29.81
CA GLY A 513 4.44 4.76 -29.89
C GLY A 513 5.77 4.71 -30.67
N HIS A 514 6.15 5.75 -31.40
CA HIS A 514 7.42 5.82 -32.17
C HIS A 514 8.62 6.35 -31.37
N LEU A 515 8.52 6.40 -30.04
CA LEU A 515 9.65 6.69 -29.15
C LEU A 515 10.73 5.60 -29.24
N ASP A 516 11.98 5.96 -28.97
CA ASP A 516 13.05 4.98 -28.77
C ASP A 516 12.84 4.22 -27.43
N GLU A 517 13.62 3.16 -27.19
CA GLU A 517 13.43 2.33 -25.98
C GLU A 517 13.71 3.09 -24.68
N GLU A 518 14.68 4.02 -24.66
CA GLU A 518 14.98 4.85 -23.49
C GLU A 518 13.79 5.77 -23.16
N GLU A 519 13.18 6.37 -24.18
CA GLU A 519 12.03 7.26 -24.02
C GLU A 519 10.74 6.52 -23.70
N LYS A 520 10.56 5.31 -24.23
CA LYS A 520 9.46 4.43 -23.82
C LYS A 520 9.57 4.10 -22.33
N GLU A 521 10.79 3.88 -21.84
CA GLU A 521 11.05 3.62 -20.42
C GLU A 521 10.80 4.86 -19.55
N GLN A 522 11.12 6.06 -20.04
CA GLN A 522 10.90 7.32 -19.33
C GLN A 522 9.42 7.77 -19.34
N LEU A 523 8.79 7.86 -20.52
CA LEU A 523 7.45 8.43 -20.70
C LEU A 523 6.33 7.39 -20.50
N ARG A 524 6.62 6.10 -20.75
CA ARG A 524 5.71 4.96 -20.49
C ARG A 524 4.27 5.17 -21.02
N PRO A 525 4.06 5.54 -22.30
CA PRO A 525 2.72 5.82 -22.83
C PRO A 525 1.77 4.61 -22.77
N ARG A 526 2.30 3.40 -23.03
CA ARG A 526 1.53 2.15 -22.87
C ARG A 526 1.00 1.98 -21.45
N ARG A 527 1.80 2.37 -20.44
CA ARG A 527 1.40 2.33 -19.03
C ARG A 527 0.30 3.35 -18.71
N MET A 528 0.26 4.48 -19.41
CA MET A 528 -0.81 5.48 -19.27
C MET A 528 -2.16 4.92 -19.76
N VAL A 529 -2.20 4.34 -20.96
CA VAL A 529 -3.41 3.69 -21.49
C VAL A 529 -3.86 2.54 -20.56
N LYS A 530 -2.91 1.72 -20.10
CA LYS A 530 -3.18 0.64 -19.16
C LYS A 530 -3.80 1.13 -17.86
N ARG A 531 -3.26 2.22 -17.28
CA ARG A 531 -3.78 2.84 -16.05
C ARG A 531 -5.17 3.41 -16.26
N PHE A 532 -5.45 3.98 -17.44
CA PHE A 532 -6.77 4.49 -17.77
C PHE A 532 -7.82 3.37 -17.79
N TYR A 533 -7.54 2.25 -18.45
CA TYR A 533 -8.42 1.09 -18.41
C TYR A 533 -8.53 0.47 -17.01
N GLU A 534 -7.43 0.42 -16.24
CA GLU A 534 -7.49 -0.02 -14.83
C GLU A 534 -8.44 0.88 -14.01
N TYR A 535 -8.35 2.20 -14.18
CA TYR A 535 -9.25 3.16 -13.53
C TYR A 535 -10.71 2.99 -13.96
N GLN A 536 -10.99 2.88 -15.27
CA GLN A 536 -12.35 2.63 -15.75
C GLN A 536 -12.94 1.35 -15.17
N GLY A 537 -12.13 0.29 -15.09
CA GLY A 537 -12.52 -0.95 -14.45
C GLY A 537 -12.85 -0.78 -12.96
N ASP A 538 -12.03 -0.01 -12.23
CA ASP A 538 -12.25 0.30 -10.81
C ASP A 538 -13.53 1.15 -10.62
N THR A 539 -13.74 2.17 -11.46
CA THR A 539 -14.97 2.98 -11.45
C THR A 539 -16.21 2.13 -11.70
N CYS A 540 -16.21 1.30 -12.75
CA CYS A 540 -17.32 0.39 -13.05
C CYS A 540 -17.56 -0.59 -11.90
N TYR A 541 -16.50 -1.12 -11.28
CA TYR A 541 -16.61 -1.99 -10.11
C TYR A 541 -17.32 -1.32 -8.94
N HIS A 542 -16.93 -0.08 -8.59
CA HIS A 542 -17.57 0.69 -7.51
C HIS A 542 -19.02 1.06 -7.83
N CYS A 543 -19.33 1.32 -9.10
CA CYS A 543 -20.70 1.51 -9.60
C CYS A 543 -21.50 0.20 -9.74
N GLN A 544 -20.93 -0.94 -9.33
CA GLN A 544 -21.54 -2.28 -9.43
C GLN A 544 -21.81 -2.74 -10.87
N GLN A 545 -21.14 -2.13 -11.86
CA GLN A 545 -21.17 -2.48 -13.28
C GLN A 545 -20.08 -3.53 -13.57
N TYR A 546 -20.29 -4.74 -13.07
CA TYR A 546 -19.28 -5.79 -13.02
C TYR A 546 -18.80 -6.32 -14.37
N ASP A 547 -19.71 -6.47 -15.35
CA ASP A 547 -19.35 -6.98 -16.69
C ASP A 547 -18.45 -5.98 -17.43
N GLU A 548 -18.79 -4.69 -17.37
CA GLU A 548 -18.02 -3.59 -17.94
C GLU A 548 -16.65 -3.46 -17.24
N ALA A 549 -16.61 -3.61 -15.91
CA ALA A 549 -15.36 -3.63 -15.16
C ALA A 549 -14.41 -4.74 -15.63
N ILE A 550 -14.93 -5.96 -15.85
CA ILE A 550 -14.14 -7.08 -16.40
C ILE A 550 -13.60 -6.74 -17.80
N GLU A 551 -14.40 -6.13 -18.66
CA GLU A 551 -13.97 -5.73 -20.01
C GLU A 551 -12.80 -4.74 -19.94
N HIS A 552 -12.90 -3.72 -19.09
CA HIS A 552 -11.84 -2.73 -18.90
C HIS A 552 -10.57 -3.37 -18.32
N TYR A 553 -10.67 -4.24 -17.32
CA TYR A 553 -9.50 -4.94 -16.77
C TYR A 553 -8.83 -5.86 -17.80
N LYS A 554 -9.60 -6.48 -18.71
CA LYS A 554 -9.03 -7.27 -19.81
C LYS A 554 -8.26 -6.40 -20.81
N LYS A 555 -8.78 -5.23 -21.18
CA LYS A 555 -8.05 -4.25 -22.00
C LYS A 555 -6.76 -3.79 -21.31
N ALA A 556 -6.79 -3.60 -19.98
CA ALA A 556 -5.58 -3.30 -19.21
C ALA A 556 -4.55 -4.46 -19.24
N LEU A 557 -5.02 -5.72 -19.23
CA LEU A 557 -4.18 -6.92 -19.34
C LEU A 557 -3.55 -7.08 -20.73
N GLU A 558 -4.25 -6.71 -21.81
CA GLU A 558 -3.66 -6.68 -23.17
C GLU A 558 -2.43 -5.75 -23.24
N LEU A 559 -2.46 -4.67 -22.46
CA LEU A 559 -1.37 -3.69 -22.41
C LEU A 559 -0.28 -4.04 -21.41
N SER A 560 -0.57 -4.82 -20.39
CA SER A 560 0.43 -5.28 -19.42
C SER A 560 0.08 -6.71 -19.01
N PRO A 561 0.40 -7.69 -19.87
CA PRO A 561 0.19 -9.09 -19.53
C PRO A 561 1.02 -9.42 -18.28
N HIS A 562 0.62 -10.45 -17.53
CA HIS A 562 1.32 -10.90 -16.32
C HIS A 562 1.12 -10.04 -15.07
N GLU A 563 0.29 -8.99 -15.11
CA GLU A 563 -0.07 -8.27 -13.90
C GLU A 563 -1.08 -9.05 -13.04
N LEU A 564 -0.57 -9.77 -12.03
CA LEU A 564 -1.38 -10.54 -11.08
C LEU A 564 -2.49 -9.70 -10.42
N LYS A 565 -2.25 -8.40 -10.18
CA LYS A 565 -3.27 -7.49 -9.62
C LYS A 565 -4.51 -7.43 -10.50
N LEU A 566 -4.35 -7.30 -11.82
CA LEU A 566 -5.47 -7.20 -12.76
C LEU A 566 -6.22 -8.55 -12.88
N HIS A 567 -5.49 -9.67 -12.95
CA HIS A 567 -6.13 -10.99 -12.92
C HIS A 567 -6.96 -11.19 -11.64
N ARG A 568 -6.45 -10.75 -10.48
CA ARG A 568 -7.20 -10.80 -9.22
C ARG A 568 -8.45 -9.93 -9.25
N LYS A 569 -8.41 -8.75 -9.85
CA LYS A 569 -9.60 -7.89 -10.00
C LYS A 569 -10.68 -8.58 -10.82
N VAL A 570 -10.32 -9.17 -11.98
CA VAL A 570 -11.26 -9.96 -12.81
C VAL A 570 -11.86 -11.14 -12.02
N ASN A 571 -11.01 -11.95 -11.39
CA ASN A 571 -11.47 -13.13 -10.65
C ASN A 571 -12.26 -12.74 -9.40
N ALA A 572 -12.01 -11.57 -8.81
CA ALA A 572 -12.77 -11.07 -7.68
C ALA A 572 -14.21 -10.77 -8.04
N ILE A 573 -14.43 -10.19 -9.20
CA ILE A 573 -15.78 -9.97 -9.72
C ILE A 573 -16.45 -11.31 -10.01
N GLN A 574 -15.77 -12.20 -10.75
CA GLN A 574 -16.33 -13.49 -11.14
C GLN A 574 -16.68 -14.40 -9.95
N MET A 575 -16.01 -14.23 -8.81
CA MET A 575 -16.24 -15.02 -7.59
C MET A 575 -16.94 -14.24 -6.48
N LYS A 576 -17.39 -13.00 -6.75
CA LYS A 576 -17.90 -12.09 -5.72
C LYS A 576 -19.01 -12.76 -4.90
N ASP A 577 -20.03 -13.28 -5.56
CA ASP A 577 -21.23 -13.80 -4.88
C ASP A 577 -20.93 -15.04 -4.03
N ILE A 578 -20.04 -15.94 -4.49
CA ILE A 578 -19.66 -17.12 -3.70
C ILE A 578 -18.77 -16.76 -2.51
N ILE A 579 -17.91 -15.75 -2.65
CA ILE A 579 -17.07 -15.26 -1.56
C ILE A 579 -17.94 -14.56 -0.51
N ASP A 580 -18.87 -13.71 -0.95
CA ASP A 580 -19.84 -13.05 -0.08
C ASP A 580 -20.72 -14.08 0.65
N ALA A 581 -21.22 -15.10 -0.05
CA ALA A 581 -21.99 -16.19 0.55
C ALA A 581 -21.18 -16.95 1.62
N TYR A 582 -19.90 -17.20 1.36
CA TYR A 582 -19.00 -17.84 2.33
C TYR A 582 -18.85 -17.00 3.58
N PHE A 583 -18.44 -15.73 3.45
CA PHE A 583 -18.23 -14.88 4.62
C PHE A 583 -19.52 -14.61 5.40
N ASN A 584 -20.67 -14.48 4.73
CA ASN A 584 -21.96 -14.35 5.40
C ASN A 584 -22.31 -15.59 6.25
N ARG A 585 -22.08 -16.81 5.74
CA ARG A 585 -22.34 -18.05 6.49
C ARG A 585 -21.36 -18.23 7.64
N ILE A 586 -20.09 -17.85 7.44
CA ILE A 586 -19.08 -17.85 8.50
C ILE A 586 -19.44 -16.83 9.58
N ASP A 587 -19.78 -15.59 9.24
CA ASP A 587 -20.17 -14.56 10.20
C ASP A 587 -21.36 -14.99 11.05
N LYS A 588 -22.37 -15.65 10.44
CA LYS A 588 -23.50 -16.23 11.17
C LYS A 588 -23.05 -17.30 12.15
N LEU A 589 -22.20 -18.25 11.72
CA LEU A 589 -21.66 -19.29 12.60
C LEU A 589 -20.91 -18.71 13.81
N TYR A 590 -20.10 -17.67 13.61
CA TYR A 590 -19.40 -17.02 14.71
C TYR A 590 -20.34 -16.30 15.68
N LYS A 591 -21.37 -15.62 15.16
CA LYS A 591 -22.41 -14.97 15.99
C LYS A 591 -23.15 -16.02 16.84
N ASP A 592 -23.54 -17.13 16.24
CA ASP A 592 -24.24 -18.23 16.95
C ASP A 592 -23.35 -18.86 18.05
N LEU A 593 -22.03 -18.83 17.88
CA LEU A 593 -21.04 -19.33 18.84
C LEU A 593 -20.59 -18.27 19.88
N ASN A 594 -21.19 -17.07 19.90
CA ASN A 594 -20.72 -15.94 20.70
C ASN A 594 -19.22 -15.64 20.51
N TYR A 595 -18.73 -15.77 19.27
CA TYR A 595 -17.33 -15.55 18.90
C TYR A 595 -16.30 -16.49 19.58
N ASN A 596 -16.75 -17.58 20.22
CA ASN A 596 -15.85 -18.62 20.73
C ASN A 596 -15.20 -19.38 19.57
N ASN A 597 -13.94 -19.79 19.73
CA ASN A 597 -13.15 -20.46 18.70
C ASN A 597 -13.07 -21.97 18.98
N PRO A 598 -13.99 -22.82 18.49
CA PRO A 598 -13.95 -24.26 18.73
C PRO A 598 -12.74 -24.91 18.05
N LYS A 599 -12.25 -26.03 18.61
CA LYS A 599 -11.10 -26.78 18.10
C LYS A 599 -11.26 -27.26 16.64
N ASP A 600 -12.49 -27.42 16.14
CA ASP A 600 -12.79 -27.92 14.80
C ASP A 600 -13.20 -26.82 13.80
N LEU A 601 -12.98 -25.54 14.12
CA LEU A 601 -13.48 -24.43 13.31
C LEU A 601 -12.91 -24.40 11.88
N GLU A 602 -11.66 -24.83 11.71
CA GLU A 602 -11.03 -24.96 10.40
C GLU A 602 -11.73 -26.00 9.52
N LYS A 603 -12.16 -27.12 10.11
CA LYS A 603 -12.96 -28.15 9.43
C LYS A 603 -14.31 -27.59 9.02
N CYS A 604 -14.95 -26.80 9.88
CA CYS A 604 -16.19 -26.11 9.57
C CYS A 604 -16.00 -25.09 8.43
N LYS A 605 -14.92 -24.29 8.44
CA LYS A 605 -14.59 -23.35 7.36
C LYS A 605 -14.45 -24.08 6.02
N LEU A 606 -13.68 -25.16 6.00
CA LEU A 606 -13.49 -25.97 4.79
C LEU A 606 -14.81 -26.57 4.31
N GLY A 607 -15.62 -27.15 5.19
CA GLY A 607 -16.93 -27.70 4.84
C GLY A 607 -17.87 -26.66 4.24
N VAL A 608 -17.97 -25.48 4.87
CA VAL A 608 -18.76 -24.35 4.35
C VAL A 608 -18.25 -23.89 2.99
N ALA A 609 -16.94 -23.83 2.79
CA ALA A 609 -16.34 -23.49 1.50
C ALA A 609 -16.68 -24.52 0.42
N LEU A 610 -16.58 -25.82 0.72
CA LEU A 610 -16.90 -26.89 -0.22
C LEU A 610 -18.39 -26.86 -0.62
N ASP A 611 -19.29 -26.76 0.36
CA ASP A 611 -20.73 -26.62 0.13
C ASP A 611 -21.01 -25.47 -0.85
N ILE A 612 -20.56 -24.26 -0.49
CA ILE A 612 -20.87 -23.03 -1.25
C ILE A 612 -20.26 -23.07 -2.64
N PHE A 613 -19.01 -23.50 -2.75
CA PHE A 613 -18.33 -23.56 -4.03
C PHE A 613 -19.06 -24.49 -5.00
N TYR A 614 -19.50 -25.67 -4.54
CA TYR A 614 -20.12 -26.67 -5.40
C TYR A 614 -21.61 -26.45 -5.65
N ASP A 615 -22.34 -25.85 -4.71
CA ASP A 615 -23.71 -25.38 -4.93
C ASP A 615 -23.78 -24.33 -6.05
N ASN A 616 -22.72 -23.53 -6.21
CA ASN A 616 -22.67 -22.41 -7.16
C ASN A 616 -21.78 -22.66 -8.38
N LYS A 617 -20.96 -23.73 -8.41
CA LYS A 617 -19.94 -23.98 -9.46
C LYS A 617 -20.48 -23.89 -10.89
N ARG A 618 -21.70 -24.37 -11.13
CA ARG A 618 -22.32 -24.41 -12.47
C ARG A 618 -22.77 -23.03 -12.98
N GLN A 619 -22.92 -22.05 -12.11
CA GLN A 619 -23.41 -20.71 -12.46
C GLN A 619 -22.26 -19.73 -12.76
N LEU A 620 -21.02 -20.10 -12.45
CA LEU A 620 -19.88 -19.20 -12.52
C LEU A 620 -19.18 -19.27 -13.87
N LYS A 621 -19.08 -18.14 -14.57
CA LYS A 621 -18.22 -17.98 -15.75
C LYS A 621 -16.82 -17.57 -15.31
N ILE A 622 -16.01 -18.54 -14.91
CA ILE A 622 -14.68 -18.29 -14.34
C ILE A 622 -13.61 -18.48 -15.41
N SER A 623 -12.72 -17.49 -15.58
CA SER A 623 -11.67 -17.52 -16.61
C SER A 623 -10.33 -18.11 -16.13
N CYS A 624 -10.21 -18.52 -14.87
CA CYS A 624 -8.97 -19.05 -14.31
C CYS A 624 -8.82 -20.58 -14.48
N ARG A 625 -7.58 -21.06 -14.44
CA ARG A 625 -7.22 -22.47 -14.61
C ARG A 625 -7.81 -23.35 -13.50
N ASN A 626 -7.70 -22.92 -12.24
CA ASN A 626 -8.24 -23.66 -11.10
C ASN A 626 -9.09 -22.76 -10.19
N PRO A 627 -10.40 -22.68 -10.45
CA PRO A 627 -11.29 -21.84 -9.66
C PRO A 627 -11.38 -22.19 -8.18
N TRP A 628 -11.25 -23.49 -7.85
CA TRP A 628 -11.28 -23.94 -6.46
C TRP A 628 -10.10 -23.36 -5.68
N LEU A 629 -8.88 -23.42 -6.21
CA LEU A 629 -7.70 -22.91 -5.51
C LEU A 629 -7.76 -21.39 -5.28
N VAL A 630 -8.28 -20.64 -6.26
CA VAL A 630 -8.48 -19.20 -6.11
C VAL A 630 -9.53 -18.90 -5.04
N PHE A 631 -10.66 -19.62 -5.04
CA PHE A 631 -11.69 -19.47 -4.00
C PHE A 631 -11.14 -19.85 -2.62
N TYR A 632 -10.54 -21.03 -2.50
CA TYR A 632 -9.95 -21.59 -1.28
C TYR A 632 -8.92 -20.65 -0.64
N ARG A 633 -8.06 -20.02 -1.46
CA ARG A 633 -7.07 -19.03 -1.01
C ARG A 633 -7.74 -17.78 -0.41
N ARG A 634 -8.92 -17.41 -0.91
CA ARG A 634 -9.68 -16.22 -0.49
C ARG A 634 -10.71 -16.49 0.60
N SER A 635 -11.04 -17.76 0.86
CA SER A 635 -12.03 -18.18 1.84
C SER A 635 -11.39 -18.91 3.03
N VAL A 636 -10.94 -20.15 2.85
CA VAL A 636 -10.42 -21.01 3.92
C VAL A 636 -9.08 -20.51 4.42
N LEU A 637 -8.17 -20.14 3.52
CA LEU A 637 -6.85 -19.58 3.86
C LEU A 637 -6.87 -18.06 4.07
N HIS A 638 -8.04 -17.45 4.20
CA HIS A 638 -8.13 -16.02 4.48
C HIS A 638 -7.47 -15.70 5.83
N GLY A 639 -6.64 -14.65 5.87
CA GLY A 639 -5.84 -14.28 7.05
C GLY A 639 -4.50 -15.01 7.20
N GLU A 640 -4.28 -16.12 6.48
CA GLU A 640 -3.01 -16.87 6.57
C GLU A 640 -1.84 -16.18 5.87
N THR A 641 -0.61 -16.51 6.29
CA THR A 641 0.59 -15.92 5.69
C THR A 641 0.82 -16.41 4.25
N PRO A 642 1.49 -15.62 3.38
CA PRO A 642 1.78 -16.03 2.01
C PRO A 642 2.53 -17.36 1.89
N SER A 643 3.53 -17.61 2.76
CA SER A 643 4.32 -18.86 2.70
C SER A 643 3.52 -20.07 3.18
N TYR A 644 2.62 -19.90 4.16
CA TYR A 644 1.70 -20.96 4.54
C TYR A 644 0.76 -21.30 3.39
N LYS A 645 0.14 -20.27 2.78
CA LYS A 645 -0.70 -20.43 1.58
C LYS A 645 0.07 -21.18 0.48
N LEU A 646 1.30 -20.79 0.21
CA LEU A 646 2.15 -21.39 -0.81
C LEU A 646 2.40 -22.88 -0.54
N ALA A 647 2.79 -23.22 0.69
CA ALA A 647 3.04 -24.60 1.09
C ALA A 647 1.79 -25.48 0.96
N VAL A 648 0.61 -24.98 1.37
CA VAL A 648 -0.67 -25.68 1.20
C VAL A 648 -0.96 -25.89 -0.29
N LEU A 649 -0.85 -24.85 -1.11
CA LEU A 649 -1.18 -24.91 -2.54
C LEU A 649 -0.27 -25.87 -3.30
N ILE A 650 1.04 -25.87 -3.02
CA ILE A 650 1.99 -26.82 -3.62
C ILE A 650 1.64 -28.25 -3.21
N LYS A 651 1.28 -28.49 -1.95
CA LYS A 651 0.89 -29.82 -1.47
C LYS A 651 -0.41 -30.30 -2.14
N LEU A 652 -1.38 -29.41 -2.34
CA LEU A 652 -2.61 -29.71 -3.09
C LEU A 652 -2.33 -29.96 -4.58
N LEU A 653 -1.39 -29.24 -5.19
CA LEU A 653 -0.98 -29.48 -6.58
C LEU A 653 -0.31 -30.86 -6.74
N ARG A 654 0.56 -31.25 -5.80
CA ARG A 654 1.16 -32.59 -5.77
C ARG A 654 0.10 -33.68 -5.61
N LEU A 655 -0.88 -33.47 -4.73
CA LEU A 655 -2.03 -34.36 -4.58
C LEU A 655 -2.81 -34.51 -5.88
N TYR A 656 -3.15 -33.39 -6.54
CA TYR A 656 -3.82 -33.40 -7.83
C TYR A 656 -3.08 -34.28 -8.86
N LYS A 657 -1.75 -34.11 -8.97
CA LYS A 657 -0.94 -34.87 -9.92
C LYS A 657 -0.89 -36.36 -9.57
N LYS A 658 -0.65 -36.70 -8.30
CA LYS A 658 -0.59 -38.10 -7.85
C LYS A 658 -1.93 -38.82 -8.01
N LEU A 659 -3.06 -38.15 -7.75
CA LEU A 659 -4.40 -38.71 -7.98
C LEU A 659 -4.62 -39.11 -9.45
N ASN A 660 -4.02 -38.39 -10.39
CA ASN A 660 -4.22 -38.61 -11.82
C ASN A 660 -3.17 -39.54 -12.45
N GLN A 661 -1.92 -39.49 -11.98
CA GLN A 661 -0.79 -40.07 -12.71
C GLN A 661 -0.10 -41.24 -11.99
N ALA A 662 -0.17 -41.31 -10.65
CA ALA A 662 0.55 -42.35 -9.91
C ALA A 662 -0.06 -43.73 -10.16
N ASN A 663 0.73 -44.80 -10.11
CA ASN A 663 0.14 -46.14 -10.01
C ASN A 663 -0.53 -46.33 -8.62
N ASP A 664 -1.27 -47.42 -8.48
CA ASP A 664 -2.09 -47.67 -7.28
C ASP A 664 -1.25 -47.83 -6.00
N GLU A 665 -0.09 -48.46 -6.08
CA GLU A 665 0.81 -48.63 -4.93
C GLU A 665 1.45 -47.30 -4.51
N GLU A 666 1.91 -46.51 -5.47
CA GLU A 666 2.47 -45.19 -5.25
C GLU A 666 1.44 -44.22 -4.65
N LEU A 667 0.22 -44.22 -5.18
CA LEU A 667 -0.85 -43.36 -4.67
C LEU A 667 -1.20 -43.74 -3.22
N SER A 668 -1.30 -45.04 -2.94
CA SER A 668 -1.61 -45.53 -1.60
C SER A 668 -0.54 -45.15 -0.57
N LEU A 669 0.73 -45.35 -0.94
CA LEU A 669 1.86 -44.93 -0.10
C LEU A 669 1.83 -43.41 0.12
N PHE A 670 1.68 -42.63 -0.94
CA PHE A 670 1.66 -41.17 -0.88
C PHE A 670 0.54 -40.64 0.03
N LEU A 671 -0.69 -41.13 -0.12
CA LEU A 671 -1.83 -40.67 0.68
C LEU A 671 -1.65 -41.00 2.17
N THR A 672 -1.16 -42.20 2.48
CA THR A 672 -0.94 -42.61 3.87
C THR A 672 0.23 -41.86 4.52
N THR A 673 1.34 -41.64 3.81
CA THR A 673 2.53 -40.98 4.37
C THR A 673 2.41 -39.47 4.44
N GLU A 674 1.89 -38.83 3.39
CA GLU A 674 1.89 -37.36 3.28
C GLU A 674 0.64 -36.71 3.90
N PHE A 675 -0.49 -37.41 3.91
CA PHE A 675 -1.78 -36.90 4.39
C PHE A 675 -2.30 -37.62 5.63
N GLY A 676 -1.71 -38.76 6.02
CA GLY A 676 -2.11 -39.48 7.23
C GLY A 676 -3.55 -39.98 7.20
N ILE A 677 -4.07 -40.28 6.00
CA ILE A 677 -5.35 -40.98 5.83
C ILE A 677 -5.17 -42.48 6.01
N SER A 678 -6.21 -43.17 6.46
CA SER A 678 -6.17 -44.61 6.73
C SER A 678 -6.08 -45.43 5.43
N LYS A 679 -5.68 -46.70 5.53
CA LYS A 679 -5.69 -47.61 4.37
C LYS A 679 -7.09 -47.82 3.79
N GLU A 680 -8.11 -47.78 4.65
CA GLU A 680 -9.52 -47.89 4.24
C GLU A 680 -9.95 -46.64 3.46
N GLU A 681 -9.65 -45.45 3.97
CA GLU A 681 -9.90 -44.16 3.30
C GLU A 681 -9.14 -44.07 1.96
N THR A 682 -7.91 -44.59 1.93
CA THR A 682 -7.11 -44.70 0.70
C THR A 682 -7.78 -45.59 -0.34
N GLY A 683 -8.29 -46.76 0.08
CA GLY A 683 -9.03 -47.67 -0.80
C GLY A 683 -10.28 -47.02 -1.40
N ILE A 684 -10.98 -46.20 -0.62
CA ILE A 684 -12.14 -45.41 -1.07
C ILE A 684 -11.73 -44.44 -2.19
N VAL A 685 -10.67 -43.66 -1.98
CA VAL A 685 -10.16 -42.69 -2.99
C VAL A 685 -9.75 -43.41 -4.28
N MET A 686 -9.07 -44.55 -4.17
CA MET A 686 -8.65 -45.36 -5.32
C MET A 686 -9.84 -45.95 -6.08
N ASN A 687 -10.88 -46.39 -5.38
CA ASN A 687 -12.09 -46.90 -6.03
C ASN A 687 -12.81 -45.79 -6.81
N TYR A 688 -12.91 -44.60 -6.22
CA TYR A 688 -13.46 -43.43 -6.92
C TYR A 688 -12.63 -43.07 -8.16
N ARG A 689 -11.31 -43.08 -8.06
CA ARG A 689 -10.41 -42.84 -9.20
C ARG A 689 -10.66 -43.82 -10.35
N ARG A 690 -10.76 -45.11 -10.06
CA ARG A 690 -11.00 -46.16 -11.08
C ARG A 690 -12.34 -46.00 -11.79
N THR A 691 -13.32 -45.36 -11.16
CA THR A 691 -14.67 -45.15 -11.71
C THR A 691 -14.85 -43.83 -12.47
N HIS A 692 -13.98 -42.84 -12.26
CA HIS A 692 -14.13 -41.49 -12.83
C HIS A 692 -13.02 -41.07 -13.81
N GLU A 693 -12.09 -41.99 -14.14
CA GLU A 693 -10.95 -41.85 -15.06
C GLU A 693 -9.92 -40.75 -14.73
N LYS A 694 -10.34 -39.53 -14.38
CA LYS A 694 -9.49 -38.38 -14.07
C LYS A 694 -10.16 -37.41 -13.09
N PHE A 695 -9.40 -36.89 -12.14
CA PHE A 695 -9.78 -35.74 -11.31
C PHE A 695 -9.48 -34.43 -12.05
N ASN A 696 -10.44 -33.51 -12.10
CA ASN A 696 -10.22 -32.16 -12.63
C ASN A 696 -9.78 -31.16 -11.55
N SER A 697 -10.04 -31.47 -10.29
CA SER A 697 -9.57 -30.71 -9.13
C SER A 697 -9.49 -31.62 -7.90
N VAL A 698 -8.57 -31.33 -6.97
CA VAL A 698 -8.52 -32.00 -5.67
C VAL A 698 -9.83 -31.86 -4.89
N SER A 699 -10.56 -30.76 -5.09
CA SER A 699 -11.84 -30.54 -4.42
C SER A 699 -12.91 -31.57 -4.76
N GLU A 700 -12.76 -32.33 -5.86
CA GLU A 700 -13.71 -33.40 -6.22
C GLU A 700 -13.68 -34.57 -5.23
N LEU A 701 -12.66 -34.66 -4.37
CA LEU A 701 -12.64 -35.56 -3.21
C LEU A 701 -13.84 -35.34 -2.28
N PHE A 702 -14.46 -34.15 -2.30
CA PHE A 702 -15.68 -33.84 -1.56
C PHE A 702 -16.90 -34.67 -2.00
N PHE A 703 -16.94 -35.15 -3.25
CA PHE A 703 -18.06 -35.93 -3.77
C PHE A 703 -18.00 -37.41 -3.39
N ILE A 704 -16.92 -37.85 -2.77
CA ILE A 704 -16.74 -39.22 -2.31
C ILE A 704 -17.52 -39.38 -1.00
N LYS A 705 -18.75 -39.88 -1.08
CA LYS A 705 -19.69 -39.95 0.05
C LYS A 705 -19.17 -40.79 1.22
N GLU A 706 -18.34 -41.79 0.92
CA GLU A 706 -17.73 -42.70 1.88
C GLU A 706 -16.56 -42.05 2.64
N LEU A 707 -16.08 -40.89 2.18
CA LEU A 707 -14.99 -40.16 2.80
C LEU A 707 -15.53 -39.19 3.88
N GLY A 708 -15.18 -39.42 5.14
CA GLY A 708 -15.61 -38.55 6.24
C GLY A 708 -14.98 -37.15 6.18
N LEU A 709 -15.59 -36.16 6.85
CA LEU A 709 -15.08 -34.78 6.92
C LEU A 709 -13.65 -34.71 7.48
N GLU A 710 -13.28 -35.63 8.39
CA GLU A 710 -11.92 -35.72 8.93
C GLU A 710 -10.89 -36.04 7.84
N ALA A 711 -11.16 -37.03 7.00
CA ALA A 711 -10.30 -37.40 5.88
C ALA A 711 -10.25 -36.31 4.81
N ILE A 712 -11.41 -35.69 4.49
CA ILE A 712 -11.48 -34.54 3.58
C ILE A 712 -10.63 -33.38 4.12
N SER A 713 -10.71 -33.09 5.41
CA SER A 713 -9.91 -32.03 6.04
C SER A 713 -8.42 -32.33 5.94
N LYS A 714 -7.99 -33.57 6.22
CA LYS A 714 -6.58 -33.95 6.08
C LYS A 714 -6.08 -33.77 4.64
N LEU A 715 -6.90 -34.10 3.65
CA LEU A 715 -6.54 -34.02 2.23
C LEU A 715 -6.55 -32.60 1.67
N LEU A 716 -7.55 -31.80 2.02
CA LEU A 716 -7.79 -30.48 1.42
C LEU A 716 -7.31 -29.31 2.27
N LEU A 717 -7.11 -29.50 3.56
CA LEU A 717 -6.42 -28.58 4.48
C LEU A 717 -5.28 -29.33 5.18
N PRO A 718 -4.26 -29.79 4.42
CA PRO A 718 -3.20 -30.61 4.97
C PRO A 718 -2.30 -29.81 5.91
N ASN A 719 -1.81 -30.49 6.95
CA ASN A 719 -0.71 -29.96 7.74
C ASN A 719 0.52 -29.78 6.83
N VAL A 720 1.06 -28.57 6.84
CA VAL A 720 2.27 -28.20 6.11
C VAL A 720 3.29 -27.61 7.06
N ARG A 721 4.57 -27.87 6.77
CA ARG A 721 5.68 -27.21 7.44
C ARG A 721 6.17 -26.09 6.54
N VAL A 722 6.19 -24.86 7.05
CA VAL A 722 6.81 -23.73 6.34
C VAL A 722 8.32 -23.87 6.46
N GLU A 723 9.00 -24.04 5.33
CA GLU A 723 10.46 -24.28 5.29
C GLU A 723 11.28 -22.99 5.28
N SER A 724 10.68 -21.87 4.86
CA SER A 724 11.29 -20.55 4.85
C SER A 724 10.23 -19.48 5.09
N GLN A 725 10.53 -18.54 5.99
CA GLN A 725 9.67 -17.39 6.25
C GLN A 725 9.96 -16.28 5.23
N ASN A 726 8.91 -15.69 4.68
CA ASN A 726 8.97 -14.49 3.85
C ASN A 726 8.81 -13.27 4.76
N GLU A 727 9.62 -12.24 4.61
CA GLU A 727 9.48 -10.99 5.40
C GLU A 727 8.15 -10.27 5.14
N LEU A 728 7.50 -10.57 4.01
CA LEU A 728 6.15 -10.12 3.69
C LEU A 728 5.09 -10.89 4.50
N GLU A 729 5.44 -11.87 5.33
CA GLU A 729 4.52 -12.53 6.25
C GLU A 729 4.02 -11.63 7.37
N ASP A 730 4.79 -10.63 7.80
CA ASP A 730 4.45 -9.72 8.92
C ASP A 730 3.28 -8.77 8.60
N SER A 731 2.75 -8.81 7.38
CA SER A 731 1.99 -7.69 6.81
C SER A 731 0.58 -8.05 6.33
N GLY A 732 0.21 -9.34 6.31
CA GLY A 732 -1.10 -9.78 5.83
C GLY A 732 -1.41 -9.42 4.36
N ILE A 733 -0.44 -8.93 3.58
CA ILE A 733 -0.72 -8.24 2.30
C ILE A 733 -0.97 -9.23 1.16
N PRO A 734 -1.87 -8.91 0.22
CA PRO A 734 -1.85 -9.48 -1.11
C PRO A 734 -0.55 -9.13 -1.87
N LEU A 735 0.37 -10.08 -1.99
CA LEU A 735 1.56 -9.96 -2.86
C LEU A 735 1.14 -9.61 -4.29
N SER A 736 1.52 -8.42 -4.74
CA SER A 736 1.39 -7.93 -6.11
C SER A 736 2.76 -7.48 -6.61
N ILE A 737 2.95 -7.37 -7.93
CA ILE A 737 4.25 -7.03 -8.55
C ILE A 737 4.83 -5.74 -7.96
N SER A 738 4.01 -4.71 -7.73
CA SER A 738 4.46 -3.43 -7.19
C SER A 738 4.98 -3.50 -5.74
N ILE A 739 4.62 -4.54 -4.99
CA ILE A 739 5.17 -4.78 -3.66
C ILE A 739 6.56 -5.41 -3.79
N VAL A 740 6.71 -6.41 -4.67
CA VAL A 740 8.00 -7.08 -4.93
C VAL A 740 9.06 -6.06 -5.38
N GLU A 741 8.73 -5.18 -6.33
CA GLU A 741 9.64 -4.13 -6.85
C GLU A 741 10.22 -3.23 -5.75
N ALA A 742 9.44 -2.95 -4.71
CA ALA A 742 9.90 -2.07 -3.64
C ALA A 742 10.65 -2.79 -2.53
N VAL A 743 10.32 -4.07 -2.28
CA VAL A 743 11.21 -4.90 -1.46
C VAL A 743 12.55 -5.06 -2.17
N GLU A 744 12.58 -5.15 -3.50
CA GLU A 744 13.83 -5.12 -4.26
C GLU A 744 14.60 -3.82 -4.08
N ARG A 745 13.94 -2.66 -4.15
CA ARG A 745 14.62 -1.38 -3.90
C ARG A 745 15.20 -1.31 -2.49
N ARG A 746 14.45 -1.75 -1.49
CA ARG A 746 14.95 -1.81 -0.11
C ARG A 746 16.11 -2.80 0.02
N ASN A 747 16.03 -3.98 -0.59
CA ASN A 747 17.13 -4.95 -0.63
C ASN A 747 18.38 -4.34 -1.28
N GLN A 748 18.23 -3.60 -2.38
CA GLN A 748 19.34 -2.91 -3.03
C GLN A 748 19.98 -1.88 -2.11
N ASN A 749 19.18 -1.07 -1.41
CA ASN A 749 19.69 -0.10 -0.44
C ASN A 749 20.46 -0.79 0.69
N ILE A 750 19.94 -1.90 1.22
CA ILE A 750 20.62 -2.71 2.24
C ILE A 750 21.96 -3.23 1.70
N LEU A 751 21.99 -3.77 0.48
CA LEU A 751 23.22 -4.24 -0.15
C LEU A 751 24.23 -3.10 -0.35
N ASP A 752 23.74 -1.91 -0.71
CA ASP A 752 24.57 -0.71 -0.87
C ASP A 752 25.13 -0.21 0.46
N GLU A 753 24.34 -0.24 1.54
CA GLU A 753 24.78 0.06 2.92
C GLU A 753 25.83 -0.94 3.41
N LEU A 754 25.74 -2.17 2.91
CA LEU A 754 26.61 -3.27 3.29
C LEU A 754 27.75 -3.52 2.29
N LYS A 755 27.95 -2.62 1.30
CA LYS A 755 28.88 -2.76 0.18
C LYS A 755 30.16 -3.46 0.62
N ASP A 756 30.15 -4.77 0.35
CA ASP A 756 31.21 -5.76 0.43
C ASP A 756 31.61 -6.37 1.81
N GLY A 757 30.62 -6.80 2.59
CA GLY A 757 30.85 -7.80 3.66
C GLY A 757 29.57 -8.49 4.18
N VAL A 758 28.75 -8.99 3.26
CA VAL A 758 27.29 -9.14 3.40
C VAL A 758 26.81 -9.87 4.68
N LYS A 759 25.95 -9.20 5.46
CA LYS A 759 25.38 -9.64 6.75
C LYS A 759 24.24 -10.66 6.61
N LYS A 760 23.77 -11.19 7.75
CA LYS A 760 22.64 -12.13 7.85
C LYS A 760 21.33 -11.52 7.35
N GLU A 761 21.09 -10.24 7.60
CA GLU A 761 19.83 -9.56 7.27
C GLU A 761 19.65 -9.43 5.75
N ALA A 762 20.66 -8.99 5.00
CA ALA A 762 20.57 -8.89 3.53
C ALA A 762 20.33 -10.24 2.84
N GLN A 763 20.86 -11.31 3.44
CA GLN A 763 20.62 -12.67 2.98
C GLN A 763 19.15 -13.05 3.17
N GLU A 764 18.56 -12.73 4.34
CA GLU A 764 17.14 -12.96 4.64
C GLU A 764 16.23 -12.14 3.72
N HIS A 765 16.55 -10.86 3.50
CA HIS A 765 15.84 -9.96 2.58
C HIS A 765 15.88 -10.45 1.13
N THR A 766 17.05 -10.84 0.61
CA THR A 766 17.18 -11.36 -0.75
C THR A 766 16.38 -12.66 -0.91
N TYR A 767 16.37 -13.51 0.12
CA TYR A 767 15.59 -14.75 0.14
C TYR A 767 14.08 -14.45 0.13
N ALA A 768 13.63 -13.47 0.91
CA ALA A 768 12.23 -13.04 0.94
C ALA A 768 11.77 -12.50 -0.42
N VAL A 769 12.60 -11.71 -1.12
CA VAL A 769 12.33 -11.27 -2.49
C VAL A 769 12.15 -12.47 -3.43
N ALA A 770 13.04 -13.46 -3.35
CA ALA A 770 12.96 -14.66 -4.17
C ALA A 770 11.65 -15.44 -3.93
N GLU A 771 11.25 -15.65 -2.68
CA GLU A 771 9.99 -16.31 -2.34
C GLU A 771 8.75 -15.47 -2.71
N ALA A 772 8.86 -14.13 -2.69
CA ALA A 772 7.79 -13.26 -3.16
C ALA A 772 7.53 -13.45 -4.67
N TYR A 773 8.59 -13.54 -5.47
CA TYR A 773 8.49 -13.86 -6.89
C TYR A 773 7.89 -15.24 -7.12
N HIS A 774 8.34 -16.26 -6.39
CA HIS A 774 7.78 -17.60 -6.47
C HIS A 774 6.26 -17.60 -6.18
N TYR A 775 5.81 -16.94 -5.10
CA TYR A 775 4.39 -16.84 -4.78
C TYR A 775 3.58 -16.16 -5.89
N VAL A 776 4.11 -15.05 -6.45
CA VAL A 776 3.47 -14.34 -7.57
C VAL A 776 3.38 -15.26 -8.79
N GLY A 777 4.45 -16.02 -9.09
CA GLY A 777 4.47 -16.99 -10.18
C GLY A 777 3.40 -18.07 -10.04
N LEU A 778 3.28 -18.71 -8.87
CA LEU A 778 2.24 -19.72 -8.64
C LEU A 778 0.83 -19.11 -8.74
N ALA A 779 0.65 -17.90 -8.22
CA ALA A 779 -0.63 -17.21 -8.33
C ALA A 779 -0.99 -16.84 -9.77
N LEU A 780 0.00 -16.53 -10.62
CA LEU A 780 -0.19 -16.28 -12.06
C LEU A 780 -0.58 -17.57 -12.80
N TYR A 781 0.04 -18.69 -12.46
CA TYR A 781 -0.34 -20.00 -13.01
C TYR A 781 -1.81 -20.36 -12.72
N ASP A 782 -2.26 -20.17 -11.47
CA ASP A 782 -3.64 -20.46 -11.06
C ASP A 782 -4.67 -19.64 -11.85
N VAL A 783 -4.31 -18.41 -12.24
CA VAL A 783 -5.17 -17.53 -13.04
C VAL A 783 -5.05 -17.74 -14.55
N GLY A 784 -4.20 -18.69 -14.98
CA GLY A 784 -4.05 -19.08 -16.38
C GLY A 784 -2.95 -18.32 -17.14
N ASP A 785 -2.06 -17.62 -16.46
CA ASP A 785 -0.96 -16.87 -17.08
C ASP A 785 0.37 -17.62 -16.95
N ASP A 786 0.65 -18.45 -17.96
CA ASP A 786 1.82 -19.34 -17.96
C ASP A 786 3.14 -18.62 -18.19
N GLU A 787 3.15 -17.64 -19.09
CA GLU A 787 4.35 -16.84 -19.38
C GLU A 787 4.70 -15.98 -18.15
N GLY A 788 3.70 -15.34 -17.54
CA GLY A 788 3.88 -14.57 -16.32
C GLY A 788 4.37 -15.41 -15.16
N ALA A 789 3.85 -16.63 -15.01
CA ALA A 789 4.36 -17.58 -14.05
C ALA A 789 5.84 -17.90 -14.29
N LYS A 790 6.21 -18.32 -15.50
CA LYS A 790 7.61 -18.64 -15.85
C LYS A 790 8.56 -17.47 -15.59
N ILE A 791 8.21 -16.24 -16.02
CA ILE A 791 9.01 -15.03 -15.77
C ILE A 791 9.27 -14.84 -14.27
N ASN A 792 8.26 -15.04 -13.42
CA ASN A 792 8.42 -14.86 -11.98
C ASN A 792 9.24 -15.99 -11.34
N TYR A 793 9.12 -17.25 -11.79
CA TYR A 793 10.00 -18.33 -11.35
C TYR A 793 11.46 -18.10 -11.75
N GLU A 794 11.71 -17.53 -12.93
CA GLU A 794 13.05 -17.13 -13.38
C GLU A 794 13.64 -16.02 -12.52
N ARG A 795 12.83 -15.00 -12.17
CA ARG A 795 13.24 -13.94 -11.23
C ARG A 795 13.54 -14.50 -9.84
N ALA A 796 12.72 -15.41 -9.33
CA ALA A 796 12.97 -16.10 -8.07
C ALA A 796 14.30 -16.86 -8.09
N THR A 797 14.54 -17.64 -9.15
CA THR A 797 15.79 -18.39 -9.35
C THR A 797 16.99 -17.47 -9.46
N THR A 798 16.85 -16.34 -10.17
CA THR A 798 17.90 -15.31 -10.26
C THR A 798 18.27 -14.76 -8.88
N LYS A 799 17.27 -14.44 -8.05
CA LYS A 799 17.50 -13.97 -6.68
C LYS A 799 18.12 -15.03 -5.78
N PHE A 800 17.74 -16.30 -5.90
CA PHE A 800 18.45 -17.38 -5.21
C PHE A 800 19.89 -17.54 -5.67
N ASN A 801 20.18 -17.40 -6.97
CA ASN A 801 21.54 -17.41 -7.50
C ASN A 801 22.37 -16.22 -6.99
N GLU A 802 21.78 -15.03 -6.82
CA GLU A 802 22.46 -13.92 -6.16
C GLU A 802 22.89 -14.29 -4.73
N ILE A 803 22.06 -15.04 -3.99
CA ILE A 803 22.42 -15.53 -2.64
C ILE A 803 23.61 -16.49 -2.71
N ILE A 804 23.58 -17.43 -3.64
CA ILE A 804 24.64 -18.42 -3.83
C ILE A 804 25.98 -17.74 -4.17
N ASN A 805 25.95 -16.72 -5.01
CA ASN A 805 27.14 -16.03 -5.48
C ASN A 805 27.73 -15.07 -4.44
N LYS A 806 26.90 -14.51 -3.55
CA LYS A 806 27.30 -13.45 -2.62
C LYS A 806 27.53 -13.92 -1.18
N PHE A 807 26.99 -15.07 -0.77
CA PHE A 807 27.00 -15.53 0.63
C PHE A 807 27.62 -16.93 0.79
N THR A 808 27.95 -17.30 2.02
CA THR A 808 28.46 -18.65 2.38
C THR A 808 27.66 -19.24 3.54
N GLY A 809 27.73 -20.56 3.73
CA GLY A 809 27.05 -21.25 4.83
C GLY A 809 25.71 -21.87 4.45
N ILE A 810 24.79 -22.01 5.42
CA ILE A 810 23.58 -22.85 5.27
C ILE A 810 22.57 -22.27 4.29
N THR A 811 22.58 -20.96 4.08
CA THR A 811 21.56 -20.31 3.26
C THR A 811 21.82 -20.43 1.77
N PRO A 812 23.05 -20.28 1.25
CA PRO A 812 23.39 -20.75 -0.11
C PRO A 812 23.00 -22.20 -0.36
N PHE A 813 23.21 -23.09 0.63
CA PHE A 813 22.74 -24.48 0.53
C PHE A 813 21.22 -24.56 0.38
N ASN A 814 20.47 -23.86 1.24
CA ASN A 814 19.01 -23.80 1.16
C ASN A 814 18.54 -23.17 -0.16
N ALA A 815 19.18 -22.11 -0.64
CA ALA A 815 18.89 -21.45 -1.90
C ALA A 815 19.10 -22.41 -3.08
N GLN A 816 20.21 -23.16 -3.09
CA GLN A 816 20.46 -24.18 -4.11
C GLN A 816 19.40 -25.30 -4.07
N CYS A 817 19.02 -25.76 -2.87
CA CYS A 817 17.90 -26.69 -2.73
C CYS A 817 16.59 -26.09 -3.26
N ARG A 818 16.32 -24.81 -2.99
CA ARG A 818 15.12 -24.12 -3.48
C ARG A 818 15.12 -23.96 -4.99
N ILE A 819 16.24 -23.68 -5.63
CA ILE A 819 16.33 -23.67 -7.11
C ILE A 819 15.92 -25.04 -7.67
N GLY A 820 16.44 -26.13 -7.09
CA GLY A 820 16.01 -27.48 -7.45
C GLY A 820 14.50 -27.66 -7.28
N ASN A 821 13.97 -27.30 -6.10
CA ASN A 821 12.54 -27.39 -5.81
C ASN A 821 11.68 -26.57 -6.79
N LEU A 822 12.09 -25.35 -7.14
CA LEU A 822 11.38 -24.49 -8.09
C LEU A 822 11.35 -25.11 -9.49
N TYR A 823 12.43 -25.74 -9.93
CA TYR A 823 12.43 -26.46 -11.21
C TYR A 823 11.59 -27.73 -11.17
N GLU A 824 11.58 -28.46 -10.06
CA GLU A 824 10.64 -29.56 -9.88
C GLU A 824 9.18 -29.07 -9.91
N GLU A 825 8.89 -27.94 -9.27
CA GLU A 825 7.58 -27.29 -9.32
C GLU A 825 7.23 -26.87 -10.75
N LEU A 826 8.15 -26.29 -11.53
CA LEU A 826 7.95 -26.02 -12.95
C LEU A 826 7.69 -27.31 -13.76
N ALA A 827 8.37 -28.41 -13.46
CA ALA A 827 8.09 -29.72 -14.06
C ALA A 827 6.73 -30.30 -13.62
N LEU A 828 6.22 -29.90 -12.45
CA LEU A 828 4.86 -30.21 -12.00
C LEU A 828 3.83 -29.39 -12.78
N LEU A 829 4.11 -28.12 -13.08
CA LEU A 829 3.20 -27.17 -13.72
C LEU A 829 3.16 -27.30 -15.25
N TYR A 830 4.30 -27.60 -15.89
CA TYR A 830 4.48 -27.62 -17.35
C TYR A 830 4.94 -28.99 -17.83
N GLU A 831 3.97 -29.87 -18.11
CA GLU A 831 4.23 -31.27 -18.44
C GLU A 831 4.99 -31.44 -19.78
N ASP A 832 4.71 -30.60 -20.77
CA ASP A 832 5.39 -30.64 -22.08
C ASP A 832 6.89 -30.30 -21.98
N GLU A 833 7.31 -29.64 -20.89
CA GLU A 833 8.69 -29.25 -20.61
C GLU A 833 9.27 -30.01 -19.39
N LYS A 834 8.58 -31.07 -18.94
CA LYS A 834 8.92 -31.85 -17.74
C LYS A 834 10.37 -32.33 -17.73
N GLU A 835 10.85 -32.91 -18.83
CA GLU A 835 12.22 -33.41 -18.94
C GLU A 835 13.26 -32.29 -18.81
N ALA A 836 13.00 -31.14 -19.45
CA ALA A 836 13.90 -30.00 -19.41
C ALA A 836 14.00 -29.41 -18.00
N TYR A 837 12.87 -29.23 -17.31
CA TYR A 837 12.85 -28.72 -15.94
C TYR A 837 13.43 -29.71 -14.93
N TYR A 838 13.13 -31.00 -15.06
CA TYR A 838 13.77 -32.01 -14.20
C TYR A 838 15.28 -32.12 -14.47
N GLY A 839 15.74 -31.91 -15.71
CA GLY A 839 17.16 -31.76 -16.02
C GLY A 839 17.79 -30.61 -15.22
N LYS A 840 17.18 -29.42 -15.26
CA LYS A 840 17.63 -28.26 -14.47
C LYS A 840 17.56 -28.50 -12.95
N ALA A 841 16.54 -29.19 -12.46
CA ALA A 841 16.44 -29.58 -11.06
C ALA A 841 17.57 -30.55 -10.66
N MET A 842 17.84 -31.56 -11.49
CA MET A 842 18.95 -32.49 -11.30
C MET A 842 20.28 -31.78 -11.33
N ASP A 843 20.50 -30.82 -12.23
CA ASP A 843 21.72 -30.01 -12.27
C ASP A 843 21.90 -29.22 -10.97
N ALA A 844 20.82 -28.59 -10.48
CA ALA A 844 20.85 -27.84 -9.22
C ALA A 844 21.20 -28.75 -8.04
N TYR A 845 20.61 -29.93 -7.95
CA TYR A 845 20.88 -30.92 -6.91
C TYR A 845 22.25 -31.60 -7.05
N THR A 846 22.70 -31.86 -8.27
CA THR A 846 24.02 -32.45 -8.53
C THR A 846 25.13 -31.52 -8.06
N TYR A 847 24.92 -30.20 -8.17
CA TYR A 847 25.82 -29.20 -7.59
C TYR A 847 26.01 -29.36 -6.07
N ILE A 848 24.97 -29.84 -5.36
CA ILE A 848 25.01 -30.12 -3.91
C ILE A 848 25.71 -31.46 -3.61
N ILE A 849 25.51 -32.45 -4.46
CA ILE A 849 26.03 -33.81 -4.27
C ILE A 849 27.52 -33.90 -4.62
N GLU A 850 27.94 -33.22 -5.70
CA GLU A 850 29.32 -33.25 -6.18
C GLU A 850 30.25 -32.61 -5.16
N GLU A 851 31.14 -33.43 -4.60
CA GLU A 851 32.04 -33.02 -3.51
C GLU A 851 32.87 -31.79 -3.85
N ARG A 852 33.45 -31.72 -5.05
CA ARG A 852 34.27 -30.58 -5.46
C ARG A 852 33.45 -29.28 -5.53
N ARG A 853 32.24 -29.31 -6.08
CA ARG A 853 31.37 -28.13 -6.23
C ARG A 853 30.72 -27.72 -4.92
N SER A 854 30.24 -28.69 -4.14
CA SER A 854 29.68 -28.46 -2.81
C SER A 854 30.72 -27.97 -1.80
N ASN A 855 31.97 -28.42 -1.88
CA ASN A 855 33.06 -27.87 -1.05
C ASN A 855 33.36 -26.41 -1.38
N ILE A 856 33.29 -26.02 -2.66
CA ILE A 856 33.46 -24.62 -3.07
C ILE A 856 32.33 -23.74 -2.53
N MET A 857 31.08 -24.24 -2.55
CA MET A 857 29.91 -23.45 -2.18
C MET A 857 29.63 -23.43 -0.66
N PHE A 858 29.83 -24.55 0.03
CA PHE A 858 29.42 -24.72 1.43
C PHE A 858 30.61 -24.76 2.39
N GLY A 859 31.83 -24.96 1.89
CA GLY A 859 33.04 -25.02 2.73
C GLY A 859 32.91 -26.02 3.89
N TYR A 860 33.25 -25.55 5.10
CA TYR A 860 33.33 -26.38 6.31
C TYR A 860 31.98 -26.91 6.82
N ILE A 861 30.84 -26.36 6.38
CA ILE A 861 29.52 -26.84 6.85
C ILE A 861 28.99 -28.04 6.05
N ARG A 862 29.65 -28.42 4.94
CA ARG A 862 29.20 -29.54 4.10
C ARG A 862 29.04 -30.83 4.90
N ASP A 863 30.00 -31.14 5.76
CA ASP A 863 29.98 -32.36 6.56
C ASP A 863 28.84 -32.35 7.59
N LEU A 864 28.45 -31.17 8.08
CA LEU A 864 27.28 -31.00 8.94
C LEU A 864 25.96 -31.21 8.18
N MET A 865 25.97 -31.08 6.85
CA MET A 865 24.82 -31.24 5.96
C MET A 865 24.71 -32.64 5.34
N ALA A 866 25.46 -33.64 5.83
CA ALA A 866 25.49 -35.00 5.28
C ALA A 866 24.09 -35.62 5.08
N ILE A 867 23.18 -35.43 6.05
CA ILE A 867 21.79 -35.93 5.93
C ILE A 867 21.06 -35.24 4.76
N ARG A 868 21.20 -33.93 4.61
CA ARG A 868 20.55 -33.19 3.53
C ARG A 868 21.15 -33.52 2.17
N ILE A 869 22.48 -33.70 2.09
CA ILE A 869 23.16 -34.16 0.87
C ILE A 869 22.65 -35.55 0.48
N TRP A 870 22.50 -36.46 1.45
CA TRP A 870 21.90 -37.76 1.23
C TRP A 870 20.45 -37.64 0.73
N GLN A 871 19.63 -36.80 1.35
CA GLN A 871 18.25 -36.52 0.89
C GLN A 871 18.22 -35.97 -0.54
N THR A 872 19.13 -35.06 -0.88
CA THR A 872 19.27 -34.51 -2.24
C THR A 872 19.68 -35.59 -3.25
N LYS A 873 20.58 -36.51 -2.87
CA LYS A 873 20.94 -37.67 -3.69
C LYS A 873 19.76 -38.60 -3.93
N GLU A 874 18.99 -38.89 -2.89
CA GLU A 874 17.76 -39.66 -3.02
C GLU A 874 16.73 -38.93 -3.90
N ARG A 875 16.66 -37.59 -3.82
CA ARG A 875 15.78 -36.81 -4.69
C ARG A 875 16.18 -36.92 -6.16
N VAL A 876 17.47 -36.84 -6.49
CA VAL A 876 17.97 -37.07 -7.86
C VAL A 876 17.63 -38.49 -8.34
N ASN A 877 17.79 -39.50 -7.49
CA ASN A 877 17.39 -40.87 -7.82
C ASN A 877 15.89 -40.97 -8.10
N CYS A 878 15.05 -40.29 -7.29
CA CYS A 878 13.61 -40.22 -7.53
C CYS A 878 13.28 -39.54 -8.87
N ILE A 879 13.92 -38.42 -9.20
CA ILE A 879 13.71 -37.75 -10.50
C ILE A 879 14.12 -38.65 -11.66
N LYS A 880 15.27 -39.35 -11.56
CA LYS A 880 15.68 -40.34 -12.57
C LYS A 880 14.65 -41.45 -12.74
N LYS A 881 14.00 -41.89 -11.66
CA LYS A 881 12.91 -42.89 -11.72
C LYS A 881 11.70 -42.30 -12.44
N GLU A 882 11.34 -41.06 -12.13
CA GLU A 882 10.22 -40.36 -12.76
C GLU A 882 10.44 -40.03 -14.26
N LEU A 883 11.69 -39.98 -14.70
CA LEU A 883 12.10 -39.81 -16.10
C LEU A 883 12.48 -41.11 -16.82
N ASN A 884 12.41 -42.27 -16.15
CA ASN A 884 12.88 -43.56 -16.68
C ASN A 884 14.36 -43.55 -17.16
N LEU A 885 15.22 -42.72 -16.55
CA LEU A 885 16.63 -42.54 -16.95
C LEU A 885 17.60 -43.55 -16.29
N PHE A 886 17.13 -44.71 -15.85
CA PHE A 886 18.03 -45.77 -15.41
C PHE A 886 18.48 -46.55 -16.65
N ASP A 887 19.79 -46.65 -16.88
CA ASP A 887 20.33 -47.66 -17.80
C ASP A 887 19.87 -49.05 -17.32
N PRO A 888 19.41 -49.92 -18.23
CA PRO A 888 18.96 -51.27 -17.91
C PRO A 888 20.05 -52.15 -17.25
#